data_AF-A0A813EJQ3-F1
#
_entry.id   AF-A0A813EJQ3-F1
#
_cell.length_a   1.000
_cell.length_b   1.000
_cell.length_c   1.000
_cell.angle_alpha   90.00
_cell.angle_beta   90.00
_cell.angle_gamma   90.00
#
_symmetry.space_group_name_H-M   'P 1'
#
loop_
_entity.id
_entity.type
_entity.pdbx_description
1 polymer ?
#
loop_
_entity_poly.entity_id
_entity_poly.type
_entity_poly.pdbx_seq_one_letter_code
_entity_poly.pdbx_strand_id
1 'polypeptide(L)'
;MMNGMNYPMNGMDMMGMQGMPAGSLRNQMNGRLEQLEQELCHLRGLRHMPAMHEATMQPQLQAMPFAPIANPYQSAGPAPAAGNDKNHAVLMQAHSELLEALKAQQAVHSELAKSHTELMKAHHSVLNKMATNSGPSTAGPAIITSGQGGMSQTIKQVISNDAPLTQLSEPTLVDNTLLFLPPGAVIELGIEPNMDDKGDLQKELWFGRVWELRGLLNAKYDALGQKVKAKMEKLPARVVRELDRKMADPKVRALLVRMAARWKGAALRSHMSLNVLARLRFCNMRGSVVYAHGSGGCSWDNFRICRMIAKLGMLVIAPDGFAYPPSTAMGQLRHKDVCPLKKGDDNVDYWEGDLMYASSASGAANYSTKADKVLEKPQEFMALYEKCYQLRRSELHFIIKRLPQWILTQGFFLGGTSEGAMTVARFDDQRYGEQIIGRFINSFGIEYCYFTPTPNDGKIGGQLDVPTLNIIGTKDQYFGAIDSVAKIVANDPTNGYGEKDLTGNGYKTMVAQKLNVGLVCVLEEGVHSPCNTHDNFLRQLFQHFFTRAASIWELDQIWSGDPTLKGLVEVKQSTTNEDAFTGCNIKQLFVPTMPFPNRMSLREVQALRCITRGGDVLATAMRQEGEIIKKEKAAIAAKLDAVRAGSSKNGGKGFQQTTAQSNFYHGDAQREVKNHK
;
A
#
# COMPACT_ATOMS: atom_id res chain seq x y z
N MET A 1 -8.61 -63.68 3.31
CA MET A 1 -7.28 -64.32 3.12
C MET A 1 -6.23 -63.23 3.27
N MET A 2 -5.48 -63.31 4.37
CA MET A 2 -4.40 -62.39 4.72
C MET A 2 -3.17 -62.67 3.86
N ASN A 3 -2.38 -61.64 3.56
CA ASN A 3 -0.93 -61.78 3.35
C ASN A 3 -0.25 -60.49 3.81
N GLY A 4 0.41 -60.58 4.96
CA GLY A 4 1.29 -59.57 5.51
C GLY A 4 2.73 -59.78 5.02
N MET A 5 3.43 -58.68 4.76
CA MET A 5 4.87 -58.68 4.53
C MET A 5 5.58 -58.24 5.82
N ASN A 6 6.41 -59.15 6.34
CA ASN A 6 7.39 -58.92 7.40
C ASN A 6 8.67 -58.32 6.80
N TYR A 7 9.25 -57.32 7.47
CA TYR A 7 10.66 -56.95 7.34
C TYR A 7 11.37 -57.15 8.70
N PRO A 8 12.62 -57.60 8.72
CA PRO A 8 13.32 -57.96 9.95
C PRO A 8 14.00 -56.76 10.61
N MET A 9 13.87 -56.69 11.95
CA MET A 9 14.65 -55.82 12.83
C MET A 9 16.02 -56.47 13.09
N ASN A 10 17.10 -55.80 12.68
CA ASN A 10 18.45 -56.07 13.18
C ASN A 10 18.72 -55.19 14.39
N GLY A 11 19.07 -55.83 15.50
CA GLY A 11 19.57 -55.18 16.71
C GLY A 11 21.00 -54.67 16.51
N MET A 12 21.31 -53.54 17.14
CA MET A 12 22.68 -53.09 17.37
C MET A 12 22.85 -52.66 18.82
N ASP A 13 23.95 -53.15 19.39
CA ASP A 13 24.39 -53.05 20.76
C ASP A 13 24.53 -51.62 21.28
N MET A 14 24.12 -51.45 22.54
CA MET A 14 24.43 -50.29 23.37
C MET A 14 25.82 -50.47 24.00
N MET A 15 26.83 -49.80 23.47
CA MET A 15 28.06 -49.50 24.20
C MET A 15 28.06 -48.07 24.73
N GLY A 16 28.44 -47.94 26.00
CA GLY A 16 28.33 -46.74 26.79
C GLY A 16 29.28 -45.60 26.41
N MET A 17 28.85 -44.38 26.75
CA MET A 17 29.71 -43.20 26.79
C MET A 17 29.61 -42.55 28.17
N GLN A 18 30.67 -42.76 28.96
CA GLN A 18 31.02 -41.92 30.11
C GLN A 18 31.87 -40.73 29.63
N GLY A 19 31.50 -39.52 30.08
CA GLY A 19 32.42 -38.40 30.32
C GLY A 19 33.07 -37.71 29.12
N MET A 20 32.51 -36.59 28.66
CA MET A 20 33.25 -35.59 27.87
C MET A 20 33.28 -34.21 28.57
N PRO A 21 34.40 -33.46 28.51
CA PRO A 21 34.54 -32.18 29.21
C PRO A 21 33.84 -31.03 28.46
N ALA A 22 33.32 -30.07 29.23
CA ALA A 22 32.53 -28.92 28.79
C ALA A 22 33.21 -27.95 27.78
N GLY A 23 34.46 -28.21 27.36
CA GLY A 23 35.17 -27.40 26.36
C GLY A 23 34.85 -27.74 24.89
N SER A 24 34.32 -28.94 24.61
CA SER A 24 34.17 -29.44 23.22
C SER A 24 32.93 -28.90 22.49
N LEU A 25 31.84 -28.59 23.21
CA LEU A 25 30.59 -28.12 22.61
C LEU A 25 30.69 -26.68 22.06
N ARG A 26 31.52 -25.84 22.68
CA ARG A 26 31.67 -24.43 22.27
C ARG A 26 32.41 -24.29 20.94
N ASN A 27 33.37 -25.18 20.67
CA ASN A 27 34.10 -25.20 19.41
C ASN A 27 33.28 -25.80 18.25
N GLN A 28 32.41 -26.78 18.52
CA GLN A 28 31.47 -27.30 17.52
C GLN A 28 30.38 -26.28 17.16
N MET A 29 29.89 -25.51 18.14
CA MET A 29 28.90 -24.45 17.86
C MET A 29 29.50 -23.28 17.07
N ASN A 30 30.74 -22.89 17.34
CA ASN A 30 31.40 -21.83 16.58
C ASN A 30 31.69 -22.27 15.12
N GLY A 31 32.14 -23.51 14.92
CA GLY A 31 32.32 -24.07 13.58
C GLY A 31 31.01 -24.18 12.79
N ARG A 32 29.90 -24.53 13.46
CA ARG A 32 28.57 -24.55 12.84
C ARG A 32 28.09 -23.13 12.47
N LEU A 33 28.42 -22.12 13.28
CA LEU A 33 28.05 -20.73 13.02
C LEU A 33 28.81 -20.17 11.80
N GLU A 34 30.11 -20.43 11.71
CA GLU A 34 30.93 -20.05 10.55
C GLU A 34 30.48 -20.77 9.27
N GLN A 35 30.09 -22.04 9.37
CA GLN A 35 29.56 -22.81 8.24
C GLN A 35 28.21 -22.25 7.75
N LEU A 36 27.34 -21.83 8.66
CA LEU A 36 26.07 -21.17 8.34
C LEU A 36 26.27 -19.76 7.76
N GLU A 37 27.28 -19.00 8.21
CA GLU A 37 27.64 -17.70 7.63
C GLU A 37 28.24 -17.83 6.22
N GLN A 38 29.01 -18.89 5.96
CA GLN A 38 29.51 -19.22 4.63
C GLN A 38 28.39 -19.66 3.68
N GLU A 39 27.43 -20.48 4.15
CA GLU A 39 26.23 -20.84 3.38
C GLU A 39 25.36 -19.60 3.09
N LEU A 40 25.22 -18.67 4.04
CA LEU A 40 24.51 -17.40 3.85
C LEU A 40 25.22 -16.47 2.85
N CYS A 41 26.56 -16.42 2.86
CA CYS A 41 27.33 -15.69 1.85
C CYS A 41 27.22 -16.34 0.46
N HIS A 42 27.20 -17.67 0.40
CA HIS A 42 26.99 -18.42 -0.85
C HIS A 42 25.58 -18.19 -1.43
N LEU A 43 24.55 -18.20 -0.59
CA LEU A 43 23.17 -17.90 -0.99
C LEU A 43 22.95 -16.42 -1.38
N ARG A 44 23.72 -15.49 -0.80
CA ARG A 44 23.74 -14.08 -1.23
C ARG A 44 24.48 -13.87 -2.55
N GLY A 45 25.42 -14.74 -2.89
CA GLY A 45 26.17 -14.73 -4.16
C GLY A 45 25.46 -15.41 -5.33
N LEU A 46 24.41 -16.20 -5.07
CA LEU A 46 23.61 -16.88 -6.10
C LEU A 46 22.34 -16.09 -6.44
N ARG A 47 22.50 -14.86 -6.93
CA ARG A 47 21.55 -14.26 -7.88
C ARG A 47 22.16 -14.43 -9.27
N HIS A 48 21.56 -15.35 -10.04
CA HIS A 48 21.96 -15.78 -11.38
C HIS A 48 22.30 -14.61 -12.33
N MET A 49 23.50 -14.66 -12.89
CA MET A 49 23.83 -14.16 -14.22
C MET A 49 24.00 -15.39 -15.12
N PRO A 50 23.44 -15.44 -16.35
CA PRO A 50 23.64 -16.58 -17.22
C PRO A 50 25.07 -16.58 -17.79
N ALA A 51 25.66 -17.78 -17.83
CA ALA A 51 26.98 -18.04 -18.38
C ALA A 51 27.03 -17.65 -19.87
N MET A 52 27.95 -16.75 -20.21
CA MET A 52 28.37 -16.49 -21.58
C MET A 52 29.64 -17.31 -21.86
N HIS A 53 29.63 -18.02 -22.99
CA HIS A 53 30.75 -18.75 -23.56
C HIS A 53 32.01 -17.88 -23.74
N GLU A 54 33.16 -18.46 -23.44
CA GLU A 54 34.49 -17.98 -23.81
C GLU A 54 34.61 -17.90 -25.34
N ALA A 55 34.91 -16.70 -25.84
CA ALA A 55 35.60 -16.51 -27.11
C ALA A 55 36.68 -15.44 -26.91
N THR A 56 37.92 -15.90 -26.96
CA THR A 56 39.17 -15.17 -26.88
C THR A 56 39.29 -14.18 -28.04
N MET A 57 39.37 -12.87 -27.75
CA MET A 57 40.10 -11.89 -28.56
C MET A 57 40.58 -10.72 -27.69
N GLN A 58 41.91 -10.61 -27.52
CA GLN A 58 42.60 -9.34 -27.28
C GLN A 58 42.59 -8.52 -28.60
N PRO A 59 42.52 -7.17 -28.57
CA PRO A 59 43.76 -6.39 -28.38
C PRO A 59 43.65 -4.99 -27.74
N GLN A 60 44.81 -4.57 -27.21
CA GLN A 60 45.40 -3.23 -27.21
C GLN A 60 44.64 -2.03 -26.60
N LEU A 61 45.07 -1.67 -25.38
CA LEU A 61 44.96 -0.33 -24.81
C LEU A 61 45.90 0.63 -25.55
N GLN A 62 45.34 1.58 -26.30
CA GLN A 62 45.97 2.86 -26.63
C GLN A 62 45.33 3.96 -25.79
N ALA A 63 46.17 4.66 -25.04
CA ALA A 63 45.81 5.86 -24.29
C ALA A 63 45.57 7.03 -25.25
N MET A 64 44.48 7.78 -25.03
CA MET A 64 44.25 9.10 -25.61
C MET A 64 43.97 10.09 -24.47
N PRO A 65 44.51 11.33 -24.54
CA PRO A 65 44.43 12.30 -23.47
C PRO A 65 43.09 13.03 -23.47
N PHE A 66 42.48 13.16 -22.29
CA PHE A 66 41.32 14.03 -22.08
C PHE A 66 41.76 15.50 -22.02
N ALA A 67 41.16 16.33 -22.89
CA ALA A 67 41.16 17.78 -22.78
C ALA A 67 40.26 18.23 -21.61
N PRO A 68 40.62 19.30 -20.86
CA PRO A 68 39.81 19.77 -19.74
C PRO A 68 38.60 20.57 -20.25
N ILE A 69 37.41 20.17 -19.80
CA ILE A 69 36.16 20.91 -19.99
C ILE A 69 36.16 22.11 -19.04
N ALA A 70 35.91 23.29 -19.60
CA ALA A 70 35.86 24.57 -18.93
C ALA A 70 34.71 24.65 -17.89
N ASN A 71 35.02 25.27 -16.75
CA ASN A 71 34.12 25.52 -15.63
C ASN A 71 33.40 26.87 -15.80
N PRO A 72 32.06 26.93 -16.00
CA PRO A 72 31.35 28.18 -16.34
C PRO A 72 30.89 28.97 -15.11
N TYR A 73 31.77 29.18 -14.13
CA TYR A 73 31.52 30.09 -12.99
C TYR A 73 32.78 30.90 -12.66
N GLN A 74 33.13 31.86 -13.52
CA GLN A 74 34.07 32.93 -13.17
C GLN A 74 33.62 34.27 -13.77
N SER A 75 32.79 35.00 -13.02
CA SER A 75 32.79 36.47 -13.05
C SER A 75 32.17 36.98 -11.74
N ALA A 76 32.98 37.05 -10.69
CA ALA A 76 32.69 37.86 -9.51
C ALA A 76 33.87 38.81 -9.32
N GLY A 77 33.56 40.10 -9.20
CA GLY A 77 34.53 41.20 -9.10
C GLY A 77 35.42 41.15 -7.85
N PRO A 78 36.29 42.15 -7.68
CA PRO A 78 37.33 42.13 -6.65
C PRO A 78 36.73 42.11 -5.24
N ALA A 79 37.30 41.24 -4.39
CA ALA A 79 36.90 41.04 -3.02
C ALA A 79 37.05 42.34 -2.19
N PRO A 80 36.07 42.71 -1.35
CA PRO A 80 36.23 43.82 -0.42
C PRO A 80 37.21 43.43 0.70
N ALA A 81 38.01 44.43 1.10
CA ALA A 81 39.07 44.31 2.08
C ALA A 81 38.57 43.77 3.44
N ALA A 82 39.46 43.01 4.08
CA ALA A 82 39.30 42.41 5.39
C ALA A 82 38.85 43.44 6.44
N GLY A 83 37.59 43.33 6.84
CA GLY A 83 37.00 44.08 7.94
C GLY A 83 36.37 43.14 8.95
N ASN A 84 36.96 43.12 10.14
CA ASN A 84 36.38 42.70 11.42
C ASN A 84 36.62 41.25 11.89
N ASP A 85 37.85 40.97 12.35
CA ASP A 85 38.30 39.74 13.05
C ASP A 85 37.41 39.32 14.25
N LYS A 86 36.65 40.26 14.83
CA LYS A 86 35.78 39.97 15.98
C LYS A 86 34.63 39.00 15.64
N ASN A 87 34.13 39.02 14.40
CA ASN A 87 33.05 38.13 14.00
C ASN A 87 33.53 36.69 13.75
N HIS A 88 34.77 36.52 13.29
CA HIS A 88 35.36 35.19 13.08
C HIS A 88 35.67 34.51 14.41
N ALA A 89 36.22 35.24 15.39
CA ALA A 89 36.46 34.72 16.74
C ALA A 89 35.17 34.24 17.43
N VAL A 90 34.07 35.01 17.32
CA VAL A 90 32.76 34.64 17.86
C VAL A 90 32.19 33.40 17.16
N LEU A 91 32.35 33.28 15.84
CA LEU A 91 31.95 32.10 15.07
C LEU A 91 32.75 30.85 15.46
N MET A 92 34.06 30.97 15.65
CA MET A 92 34.93 29.86 16.06
C MET A 92 34.62 29.42 17.50
N GLN A 93 34.32 30.36 18.40
CA GLN A 93 33.88 30.04 19.76
C GLN A 93 32.52 29.33 19.75
N ALA A 94 31.55 29.82 19.00
CA ALA A 94 30.24 29.18 18.86
C ALA A 94 30.36 27.76 18.25
N HIS A 95 31.27 27.57 17.29
CA HIS A 95 31.55 26.26 16.71
C HIS A 95 32.18 25.31 17.73
N SER A 96 33.14 25.78 18.53
CA SER A 96 33.76 25.00 19.60
C SER A 96 32.75 24.58 20.67
N GLU A 97 31.86 25.49 21.10
CA GLU A 97 30.79 25.20 22.05
C GLU A 97 29.78 24.16 21.50
N LEU A 98 29.50 24.22 20.20
CA LEU A 98 28.64 23.25 19.52
C LEU A 98 29.29 21.85 19.48
N LEU A 99 30.60 21.77 19.23
CA LEU A 99 31.34 20.51 19.22
C LEU A 99 31.39 19.86 20.61
N GLU A 100 31.60 20.64 21.67
CA GLU A 100 31.57 20.13 23.05
C GLU A 100 30.17 19.67 23.45
N ALA A 101 29.11 20.39 23.07
CA ALA A 101 27.74 19.94 23.27
C ALA A 101 27.45 18.62 22.52
N LEU A 102 27.99 18.45 21.31
CA LEU A 102 27.84 17.23 20.51
C LEU A 102 28.56 16.04 21.17
N LYS A 103 29.77 16.24 21.68
CA LYS A 103 30.53 15.22 22.43
C LYS A 103 29.79 14.80 23.71
N ALA A 104 29.26 15.75 24.47
CA ALA A 104 28.46 15.46 25.66
C ALA A 104 27.19 14.65 25.31
N GLN A 105 26.52 14.98 24.21
CA GLN A 105 25.38 14.22 23.73
C GLN A 105 25.75 12.80 23.27
N GLN A 106 26.89 12.63 22.60
CA GLN A 106 27.41 11.31 22.21
C GLN A 106 27.76 10.44 23.44
N ALA A 107 28.29 11.04 24.51
CA ALA A 107 28.55 10.33 25.76
C ALA A 107 27.27 9.80 26.41
N VAL A 108 26.22 10.63 26.48
CA VAL A 108 24.90 10.22 27.00
C VAL A 108 24.28 9.10 26.16
N HIS A 109 24.36 9.19 24.82
CA HIS A 109 23.89 8.12 23.94
C HIS A 109 24.67 6.82 24.12
N SER A 110 25.98 6.90 24.35
CA SER A 110 26.83 5.74 24.62
C SER A 110 26.47 5.05 25.94
N GLU A 111 26.17 5.81 27.00
CA GLU A 111 25.68 5.25 28.27
C GLU A 111 24.29 4.62 28.14
N LEU A 112 23.39 5.23 27.37
CA LEU A 112 22.07 4.68 27.11
C LEU A 112 22.17 3.36 26.33
N ALA A 113 23.06 3.28 25.34
CA ALA A 113 23.32 2.07 24.58
C ALA A 113 23.90 0.94 25.46
N LYS A 114 24.81 1.28 26.39
CA LYS A 114 25.32 0.32 27.40
C LYS A 114 24.18 -0.19 28.30
N SER A 115 23.35 0.72 28.82
CA SER A 115 22.20 0.36 29.67
C SER A 115 21.20 -0.53 28.93
N HIS A 116 20.94 -0.25 27.66
CA HIS A 116 20.08 -1.08 26.81
C HIS A 116 20.67 -2.48 26.58
N THR A 117 21.98 -2.55 26.34
CA THR A 117 22.68 -3.83 26.15
C THR A 117 22.61 -4.70 27.41
N GLU A 118 22.80 -4.11 28.60
CA GLU A 118 22.67 -4.82 29.87
C GLU A 118 21.24 -5.28 30.15
N LEU A 119 20.23 -4.47 29.81
CA LEU A 119 18.82 -4.87 29.89
C LEU A 119 18.54 -6.08 28.97
N MET A 120 19.07 -6.08 27.76
CA MET A 120 18.90 -7.18 26.80
C MET A 120 19.60 -8.46 27.26
N LYS A 121 20.80 -8.36 27.87
CA LYS A 121 21.48 -9.50 28.49
C LYS A 121 20.68 -10.07 29.67
N ALA A 122 20.12 -9.21 30.52
CA ALA A 122 19.27 -9.63 31.64
C ALA A 122 18.02 -10.37 31.13
N HIS A 123 17.38 -9.84 30.08
CA HIS A 123 16.24 -10.48 29.43
C HIS A 123 16.61 -11.86 28.84
N HIS A 124 17.73 -11.97 28.14
CA HIS A 124 18.23 -13.25 27.61
C HIS A 124 18.55 -14.25 28.72
N SER A 125 19.12 -13.80 29.85
CA SER A 125 19.38 -14.67 31.00
C SER A 125 18.09 -15.22 31.60
N VAL A 126 17.01 -14.43 31.63
CA VAL A 126 15.70 -14.89 32.09
C VAL A 126 15.14 -15.94 31.14
N LEU A 127 15.20 -15.71 29.83
CA LEU A 127 14.74 -16.66 28.81
C LEU A 127 15.52 -17.98 28.84
N ASN A 128 16.85 -17.93 29.01
CA ASN A 128 17.67 -19.14 29.11
C ASN A 128 17.39 -19.94 30.38
N LYS A 129 17.16 -19.28 31.53
CA LYS A 129 16.74 -19.96 32.77
C LYS A 129 15.35 -20.60 32.62
N MET A 130 14.48 -20.02 31.80
CA MET A 130 13.18 -20.61 31.47
C MET A 130 13.32 -21.84 30.57
N ALA A 131 14.25 -21.82 29.61
CA ALA A 131 14.48 -22.92 28.67
C ALA A 131 15.14 -24.16 29.32
N THR A 132 15.98 -23.98 30.35
CA THR A 132 16.66 -25.10 31.01
C THR A 132 15.78 -25.88 32.00
N ASN A 133 14.57 -25.38 32.31
CA ASN A 133 13.67 -26.00 33.29
C ASN A 133 12.59 -26.92 32.67
N SER A 134 12.58 -27.11 31.34
CA SER A 134 11.66 -28.04 30.68
C SER A 134 12.32 -29.41 30.48
N GLY A 135 12.16 -30.30 31.46
CA GLY A 135 12.50 -31.73 31.31
C GLY A 135 11.55 -32.45 30.35
N PRO A 136 11.99 -33.54 29.70
CA PRO A 136 11.17 -34.26 28.73
C PRO A 136 10.14 -35.14 29.43
N SER A 137 8.86 -34.92 29.13
CA SER A 137 7.75 -35.76 29.59
C SER A 137 7.21 -36.58 28.42
N THR A 138 7.27 -37.90 28.57
CA THR A 138 6.74 -38.92 27.67
C THR A 138 5.37 -39.40 28.18
N ALA A 139 4.26 -39.02 27.54
CA ALA A 139 2.99 -39.77 27.54
C ALA A 139 1.97 -39.16 26.56
N GLY A 140 1.20 -40.01 25.88
CA GLY A 140 0.27 -39.70 24.79
C GLY A 140 -1.03 -38.97 25.15
N PRO A 141 -1.91 -38.74 24.16
CA PRO A 141 -2.89 -37.66 24.22
C PRO A 141 -4.19 -38.11 24.90
N ALA A 142 -4.46 -37.56 26.08
CA ALA A 142 -5.79 -37.51 26.67
C ALA A 142 -6.22 -36.05 26.79
N ILE A 143 -7.44 -35.76 26.32
CA ILE A 143 -8.10 -34.46 26.37
C ILE A 143 -8.35 -34.14 27.86
N ILE A 144 -7.55 -33.21 28.41
CA ILE A 144 -7.73 -32.66 29.76
C ILE A 144 -7.86 -31.13 29.62
N THR A 145 -8.96 -30.61 30.17
CA THR A 145 -9.20 -29.20 30.44
C THR A 145 -8.12 -28.64 31.37
N SER A 146 -7.16 -27.90 30.79
CA SER A 146 -6.01 -27.37 31.53
C SER A 146 -6.35 -26.10 32.30
N GLY A 147 -6.33 -26.20 33.63
CA GLY A 147 -6.05 -25.09 34.52
C GLY A 147 -4.54 -24.78 34.57
N GLN A 148 -4.25 -23.47 34.61
CA GLN A 148 -3.14 -22.83 35.34
C GLN A 148 -1.70 -23.30 35.06
N GLY A 149 -1.15 -22.78 33.96
CA GLY A 149 0.28 -22.55 33.76
C GLY A 149 0.49 -21.21 33.06
N GLY A 150 0.01 -20.13 33.69
CA GLY A 150 -0.14 -18.82 33.07
C GLY A 150 1.18 -18.11 32.84
N MET A 151 1.75 -18.25 31.65
CA MET A 151 2.42 -17.08 31.06
C MET A 151 1.36 -16.00 30.99
N SER A 152 1.45 -15.02 31.88
CA SER A 152 0.60 -13.83 31.87
C SER A 152 0.89 -13.09 30.57
N GLN A 153 0.20 -13.50 29.50
CA GLN A 153 0.00 -12.63 28.36
C GLN A 153 -0.65 -11.40 28.95
N THR A 154 0.13 -10.33 29.08
CA THR A 154 -0.38 -9.05 29.53
C THR A 154 -1.40 -8.66 28.47
N ILE A 155 -2.68 -8.94 28.72
CA ILE A 155 -3.76 -8.67 27.80
C ILE A 155 -3.63 -7.19 27.46
N LYS A 156 -3.20 -6.89 26.23
CA LYS A 156 -3.01 -5.51 25.79
C LYS A 156 -4.37 -4.83 25.94
N GLN A 157 -4.44 -3.78 26.75
CA GLN A 157 -5.68 -3.02 26.91
C GLN A 157 -6.16 -2.56 25.52
N VAL A 158 -7.33 -3.03 25.11
CA VAL A 158 -8.00 -2.63 23.87
C VAL A 158 -8.71 -1.30 24.13
N ILE A 159 -8.46 -0.31 23.27
CA ILE A 159 -9.19 0.97 23.32
C ILE A 159 -10.40 0.88 22.37
N SER A 160 -11.58 1.25 22.88
CA SER A 160 -12.82 1.25 22.09
C SER A 160 -12.83 2.39 21.08
N ASN A 161 -13.49 2.17 19.94
CA ASN A 161 -13.77 3.17 18.93
C ASN A 161 -14.74 4.27 19.43
N ASP A 162 -15.40 4.06 20.57
CA ASP A 162 -16.23 5.06 21.28
C ASP A 162 -15.43 6.07 22.10
N ALA A 163 -14.10 5.95 22.15
CA ALA A 163 -13.29 6.93 22.86
C ALA A 163 -13.57 8.34 22.33
N PRO A 164 -13.66 9.37 23.18
CA PRO A 164 -13.97 10.72 22.74
C PRO A 164 -12.83 11.25 21.86
N LEU A 165 -13.07 11.32 20.55
CA LEU A 165 -12.13 11.85 19.58
C LEU A 165 -12.46 13.31 19.28
N THR A 166 -11.46 14.18 19.30
CA THR A 166 -11.60 15.56 18.84
C THR A 166 -11.21 15.65 17.38
N GLN A 167 -12.18 15.98 16.53
CA GLN A 167 -11.91 16.24 15.11
C GLN A 167 -10.96 17.43 14.96
N LEU A 168 -10.01 17.31 14.05
CA LEU A 168 -9.09 18.40 13.72
C LEU A 168 -9.85 19.48 12.93
N SER A 169 -9.66 20.75 13.29
CA SER A 169 -10.26 21.88 12.56
C SER A 169 -9.66 22.04 11.16
N GLU A 170 -8.37 21.71 11.01
CA GLU A 170 -7.61 21.82 9.76
C GLU A 170 -6.81 20.52 9.53
N PRO A 171 -7.47 19.43 9.12
CA PRO A 171 -6.78 18.17 8.86
C PRO A 171 -5.85 18.30 7.65
N THR A 172 -4.68 17.70 7.74
CA THR A 172 -3.73 17.59 6.62
C THR A 172 -4.03 16.37 5.76
N LEU A 173 -3.36 16.22 4.61
CA LEU A 173 -3.50 15.01 3.78
C LEU A 173 -3.12 13.75 4.57
N VAL A 174 -2.09 13.84 5.43
CA VAL A 174 -1.71 12.70 6.28
C VAL A 174 -2.84 12.34 7.22
N ASP A 175 -3.43 13.34 7.87
CA ASP A 175 -4.51 13.14 8.84
C ASP A 175 -5.71 12.48 8.18
N ASN A 176 -6.08 12.95 7.00
CA ASN A 176 -7.21 12.43 6.22
C ASN A 176 -6.93 11.11 5.50
N THR A 177 -5.67 10.65 5.43
CA THR A 177 -5.34 9.38 4.80
C THR A 177 -6.07 8.24 5.51
N LEU A 178 -6.77 7.43 4.73
CA LEU A 178 -7.46 6.25 5.22
C LEU A 178 -6.48 5.11 5.39
N LEU A 179 -6.65 4.35 6.45
CA LEU A 179 -5.92 3.14 6.74
C LEU A 179 -6.89 1.97 6.79
N PHE A 180 -6.50 0.85 6.19
CA PHE A 180 -7.15 -0.44 6.42
C PHE A 180 -6.11 -1.35 7.05
N LEU A 181 -6.37 -1.75 8.29
CA LEU A 181 -5.43 -2.48 9.12
C LEU A 181 -5.80 -3.96 9.14
N PRO A 182 -4.83 -4.85 8.86
CA PRO A 182 -5.02 -6.29 8.99
C PRO A 182 -5.14 -6.70 10.48
N PRO A 183 -5.63 -7.92 10.79
CA PRO A 183 -5.89 -8.33 12.17
C PRO A 183 -4.67 -8.22 13.09
N GLY A 184 -3.48 -8.60 12.59
CA GLY A 184 -2.24 -8.49 13.36
C GLY A 184 -1.88 -7.05 13.76
N ALA A 185 -2.21 -6.07 12.92
CA ALA A 185 -1.99 -4.65 13.22
C ALA A 185 -3.00 -4.12 14.26
N VAL A 186 -4.26 -4.52 14.15
CA VAL A 186 -5.31 -4.20 15.13
C VAL A 186 -4.94 -4.68 16.53
N ILE A 187 -4.50 -5.94 16.62
CA ILE A 187 -4.02 -6.56 17.88
C ILE A 187 -2.78 -5.84 18.43
N GLU A 188 -1.80 -5.52 17.58
CA GLU A 188 -0.57 -4.86 18.03
C GLU A 188 -0.83 -3.47 18.61
N LEU A 189 -1.68 -2.69 17.92
CA LEU A 189 -2.07 -1.35 18.36
C LEU A 189 -3.00 -1.43 19.58
N GLY A 190 -3.69 -2.56 19.76
CA GLY A 190 -4.68 -2.81 20.79
C GLY A 190 -5.81 -1.79 20.70
N ILE A 191 -6.43 -1.75 19.53
CA ILE A 191 -7.63 -0.96 19.19
C ILE A 191 -8.77 -1.94 18.89
N GLU A 192 -10.00 -1.52 19.13
CA GLU A 192 -11.19 -2.32 18.82
C GLU A 192 -11.38 -2.47 17.31
N PRO A 193 -11.53 -3.69 16.76
CA PRO A 193 -11.84 -3.85 15.34
C PRO A 193 -13.22 -3.27 15.01
N ASN A 194 -13.37 -2.67 13.83
CA ASN A 194 -14.63 -2.08 13.38
C ASN A 194 -15.09 -2.56 11.99
N MET A 195 -14.39 -3.54 11.41
CA MET A 195 -14.70 -4.08 10.09
C MET A 195 -14.45 -5.58 10.03
N ASP A 196 -15.36 -6.27 9.37
CA ASP A 196 -15.28 -7.66 8.97
C ASP A 196 -14.99 -7.74 7.47
N ASP A 197 -14.65 -8.93 6.99
CA ASP A 197 -14.66 -9.22 5.56
C ASP A 197 -15.82 -10.16 5.20
N LYS A 198 -16.06 -10.33 3.90
CA LYS A 198 -17.14 -11.15 3.36
C LYS A 198 -17.15 -12.57 3.94
N GLY A 199 -18.24 -12.89 4.64
CA GLY A 199 -18.47 -14.20 5.25
C GLY A 199 -17.81 -14.39 6.62
N ASP A 200 -17.13 -13.37 7.14
CA ASP A 200 -16.66 -13.38 8.53
C ASP A 200 -17.84 -13.14 9.48
N LEU A 201 -17.80 -13.81 10.64
CA LEU A 201 -18.81 -13.65 11.71
C LEU A 201 -18.42 -12.58 12.73
N GLN A 202 -17.16 -12.15 12.71
CA GLN A 202 -16.58 -11.23 13.67
C GLN A 202 -15.73 -10.20 12.96
N LYS A 203 -15.75 -8.98 13.48
CA LYS A 203 -14.85 -7.93 13.04
C LYS A 203 -13.46 -8.21 13.58
N GLU A 204 -12.50 -8.33 12.68
CA GLU A 204 -11.09 -8.52 13.00
C GLU A 204 -10.21 -7.42 12.38
N LEU A 205 -10.77 -6.67 11.43
CA LEU A 205 -10.11 -5.61 10.70
C LEU A 205 -10.48 -4.26 11.31
N TRP A 206 -9.67 -3.25 10.98
CA TRP A 206 -9.99 -1.88 11.33
C TRP A 206 -9.83 -0.97 10.11
N PHE A 207 -10.73 -0.01 9.96
CA PHE A 207 -10.54 1.11 9.06
C PHE A 207 -10.86 2.43 9.73
N GLY A 208 -10.20 3.48 9.25
CA GLY A 208 -10.37 4.83 9.73
C GLY A 208 -9.25 5.72 9.24
N ARG A 209 -9.29 6.98 9.62
CA ARG A 209 -8.30 8.00 9.25
C ARG A 209 -7.12 7.97 10.21
N VAL A 210 -5.96 8.45 9.74
CA VAL A 210 -4.76 8.54 10.57
C VAL A 210 -5.00 9.37 11.83
N TRP A 211 -5.76 10.48 11.74
CA TRP A 211 -6.06 11.28 12.93
C TRP A 211 -6.95 10.55 13.95
N GLU A 212 -7.91 9.74 13.47
CA GLU A 212 -8.77 8.92 14.32
C GLU A 212 -7.91 7.88 15.06
N LEU A 213 -7.03 7.18 14.35
CA LEU A 213 -6.08 6.23 14.96
C LEU A 213 -5.20 6.90 16.02
N ARG A 214 -4.67 8.09 15.74
CA ARG A 214 -3.88 8.84 16.73
C ARG A 214 -4.70 9.22 17.95
N GLY A 215 -5.95 9.66 17.75
CA GLY A 215 -6.88 9.96 18.83
C GLY A 215 -7.13 8.76 19.74
N LEU A 216 -7.37 7.58 19.16
CA LEU A 216 -7.52 6.33 19.91
C LEU A 216 -6.26 5.98 20.71
N LEU A 217 -5.08 6.07 20.08
CA LEU A 217 -3.82 5.78 20.74
C LEU A 217 -3.52 6.79 21.87
N ASN A 218 -3.84 8.06 21.68
CA ASN A 218 -3.69 9.08 22.71
C ASN A 218 -4.63 8.80 23.89
N ALA A 219 -5.91 8.49 23.65
CA ALA A 219 -6.86 8.13 24.70
C ALA A 219 -6.38 6.90 25.50
N LYS A 220 -5.79 5.91 24.82
CA LYS A 220 -5.15 4.76 25.46
C LYS A 220 -3.97 5.16 26.34
N TYR A 221 -3.07 6.01 25.85
CA TYR A 221 -1.93 6.49 26.64
C TYR A 221 -2.36 7.37 27.81
N ASP A 222 -3.39 8.18 27.68
CA ASP A 222 -3.94 8.99 28.75
C ASP A 222 -4.52 8.12 29.86
N ALA A 223 -5.29 7.07 29.51
CA ALA A 223 -5.80 6.11 30.47
C ALA A 223 -4.67 5.38 31.23
N LEU A 224 -3.59 5.00 30.54
CA LEU A 224 -2.41 4.42 31.17
C LEU A 224 -1.68 5.44 32.05
N GLY A 225 -1.54 6.67 31.58
CA GLY A 225 -0.92 7.78 32.30
C GLY A 225 -1.67 8.12 33.58
N GLN A 226 -3.01 8.09 33.58
CA GLN A 226 -3.83 8.26 34.77
C GLN A 226 -3.60 7.13 35.79
N LYS A 227 -3.51 5.88 35.34
CA LYS A 227 -3.17 4.73 36.21
C LYS A 227 -1.78 4.86 36.83
N VAL A 228 -0.80 5.32 36.05
CA VAL A 228 0.56 5.57 36.55
C VAL A 228 0.55 6.74 37.54
N LYS A 229 -0.09 7.87 37.20
CA LYS A 229 -0.21 9.04 38.10
C LYS A 229 -0.90 8.70 39.41
N ALA A 230 -1.92 7.84 39.39
CA ALA A 230 -2.59 7.37 40.61
C ALA A 230 -1.69 6.51 41.51
N LYS A 231 -0.68 5.85 40.93
CA LYS A 231 0.32 5.04 41.66
C LYS A 231 1.60 5.81 41.99
N MET A 232 1.85 6.93 41.32
CA MET A 232 3.02 7.76 41.61
C MET A 232 2.80 8.44 42.97
N GLU A 233 3.66 8.10 43.92
CA GLU A 233 3.76 8.84 45.16
C GLU A 233 4.07 10.31 44.85
N LYS A 234 3.48 11.22 45.63
CA LYS A 234 3.79 12.65 45.51
C LYS A 234 5.30 12.83 45.66
N LEU A 235 5.89 13.60 44.76
CA LEU A 235 7.31 13.94 44.87
C LEU A 235 7.60 14.51 46.26
N PRO A 236 8.68 14.07 46.94
CA PRO A 236 9.02 14.60 48.26
C PRO A 236 9.12 16.12 48.21
N ALA A 237 8.61 16.82 49.24
CA ALA A 237 8.58 18.29 49.28
C ALA A 237 9.96 18.94 49.06
N ARG A 238 11.04 18.25 49.44
CA ARG A 238 12.42 18.67 49.13
C ARG A 238 12.69 18.75 47.63
N VAL A 239 12.27 17.75 46.86
CA VAL A 239 12.47 17.69 45.41
C VAL A 239 11.65 18.77 44.71
N VAL A 240 10.40 18.99 45.14
CA VAL A 240 9.55 20.06 44.61
C VAL A 240 10.20 21.43 44.79
N ARG A 241 10.66 21.74 46.02
CA ARG A 241 11.37 23.01 46.29
C ARG A 241 12.65 23.18 45.46
N GLU A 242 13.40 22.10 45.23
CA GLU A 242 14.58 22.16 44.37
C GLU A 242 14.21 22.43 42.91
N LEU A 243 13.12 21.80 42.42
CA LEU A 243 12.61 22.02 41.08
C LEU A 243 12.16 23.47 40.92
N ASP A 244 11.38 24.00 41.86
CA ASP A 244 10.90 25.38 41.84
C ASP A 244 12.06 26.38 41.83
N ARG A 245 13.09 26.15 42.65
CA ARG A 245 14.31 26.96 42.66
C ARG A 245 15.03 26.94 41.31
N LYS A 246 15.13 25.77 40.66
CA LYS A 246 15.71 25.65 39.30
C LYS A 246 14.84 26.33 38.25
N MET A 247 13.51 26.24 38.37
CA MET A 247 12.57 26.89 37.45
C MET A 247 12.58 28.43 37.58
N ALA A 248 12.94 28.96 38.74
CA ALA A 248 13.12 30.39 38.97
C ALA A 248 14.38 30.97 38.30
N ASP A 249 15.39 30.15 38.01
CA ASP A 249 16.58 30.60 37.26
C ASP A 249 16.20 30.94 35.80
N PRO A 250 16.36 32.21 35.36
CA PRO A 250 16.05 32.62 34.00
C PRO A 250 16.77 31.81 32.93
N LYS A 251 18.00 31.36 33.18
CA LYS A 251 18.80 30.56 32.23
C LYS A 251 18.19 29.16 32.06
N VAL A 252 17.82 28.52 33.16
CA VAL A 252 17.16 27.20 33.15
C VAL A 252 15.80 27.31 32.48
N ARG A 253 15.01 28.34 32.81
CA ARG A 253 13.71 28.60 32.16
C ARG A 253 13.87 28.79 30.65
N ALA A 254 14.83 29.60 30.20
CA ALA A 254 15.11 29.80 28.78
C ALA A 254 15.55 28.51 28.08
N LEU A 255 16.34 27.66 28.74
CA LEU A 255 16.71 26.34 28.23
C LEU A 255 15.48 25.44 28.08
N LEU A 256 14.60 25.38 29.10
CA LEU A 256 13.38 24.58 29.06
C LEU A 256 12.40 25.05 27.98
N VAL A 257 12.27 26.37 27.77
CA VAL A 257 11.49 26.94 26.66
C VAL A 257 12.05 26.47 25.32
N ARG A 258 13.38 26.51 25.13
CA ARG A 258 14.02 26.01 23.91
C ARG A 258 13.82 24.50 23.72
N MET A 259 13.92 23.71 24.79
CA MET A 259 13.66 22.27 24.76
C MET A 259 12.20 21.98 24.40
N ALA A 260 11.25 22.67 25.03
CA ALA A 260 9.83 22.55 24.74
C ALA A 260 9.53 22.92 23.28
N ALA A 261 10.13 23.99 22.74
CA ALA A 261 9.98 24.36 21.34
C ALA A 261 10.55 23.27 20.40
N ARG A 262 11.73 22.71 20.69
CA ARG A 262 12.30 21.59 19.93
C ARG A 262 11.41 20.35 19.96
N TRP A 263 10.85 20.01 21.12
CA TRP A 263 9.93 18.89 21.28
C TRP A 263 8.60 19.13 20.56
N LYS A 264 8.02 20.32 20.65
CA LYS A 264 6.84 20.71 19.87
C LYS A 264 7.11 20.56 18.37
N GLY A 265 8.26 21.03 17.88
CA GLY A 265 8.66 20.87 16.49
C GLY A 265 8.86 19.41 16.08
N ALA A 266 9.46 18.59 16.95
CA ALA A 266 9.62 17.15 16.70
C ALA A 266 8.27 16.40 16.68
N ALA A 267 7.38 16.71 17.63
CA ALA A 267 6.03 16.18 17.68
C ALA A 267 5.22 16.58 16.43
N LEU A 268 5.31 17.85 16.00
CA LEU A 268 4.68 18.31 14.76
C LEU A 268 5.22 17.56 13.54
N ARG A 269 6.53 17.41 13.38
CA ARG A 269 7.10 16.63 12.27
C ARG A 269 6.64 15.16 12.30
N SER A 270 6.57 14.57 13.49
CA SER A 270 6.03 13.22 13.65
C SER A 270 4.54 13.15 13.28
N HIS A 271 3.75 14.16 13.64
CA HIS A 271 2.34 14.29 13.26
C HIS A 271 2.17 14.48 11.75
N MET A 272 3.11 15.15 11.08
CA MET A 272 3.10 15.32 9.63
C MET A 272 3.64 14.10 8.86
N SER A 273 3.78 12.95 9.51
CA SER A 273 4.31 11.70 8.95
C SER A 273 3.43 10.51 9.28
N LEU A 274 3.61 9.38 8.58
CA LEU A 274 2.92 8.14 8.90
C LEU A 274 3.65 7.32 9.98
N ASN A 275 4.47 7.97 10.83
CA ASN A 275 5.23 7.31 11.90
C ASN A 275 4.35 6.59 12.95
N VAL A 276 3.06 6.85 13.01
CA VAL A 276 2.13 6.03 13.82
C VAL A 276 2.19 4.55 13.42
N LEU A 277 2.50 4.27 12.15
CA LEU A 277 2.67 2.94 11.58
C LEU A 277 4.05 2.33 11.87
N ALA A 278 4.99 3.07 12.49
CA ALA A 278 6.32 2.55 12.85
C ALA A 278 6.22 1.40 13.86
N ARG A 279 5.17 1.39 14.69
CA ARG A 279 4.88 0.32 15.64
C ARG A 279 4.55 -1.01 14.96
N LEU A 280 4.15 -0.98 13.70
CA LEU A 280 3.73 -2.16 12.95
C LEU A 280 4.88 -2.96 12.33
N ARG A 281 6.13 -2.47 12.43
CA ARG A 281 7.31 -3.10 11.83
C ARG A 281 7.45 -4.59 12.15
N PHE A 282 7.00 -5.02 13.32
CA PHE A 282 7.13 -6.40 13.81
C PHE A 282 5.79 -7.15 13.88
N CYS A 283 4.74 -6.64 13.23
CA CYS A 283 3.40 -7.24 13.19
C CYS A 283 3.26 -8.45 12.25
N ASN A 284 4.36 -8.93 11.67
CA ASN A 284 4.34 -9.98 10.64
C ASN A 284 3.33 -9.67 9.50
N MET A 285 3.25 -8.40 9.09
CA MET A 285 2.42 -8.01 7.94
C MET A 285 3.05 -8.52 6.65
N ARG A 286 2.21 -8.94 5.71
CA ARG A 286 2.70 -9.48 4.42
C ARG A 286 3.25 -8.41 3.50
N GLY A 287 2.85 -7.16 3.69
CA GLY A 287 3.29 -6.03 2.88
C GLY A 287 2.41 -4.80 3.08
N SER A 288 2.63 -3.79 2.25
CA SER A 288 1.89 -2.54 2.26
C SER A 288 1.44 -2.15 0.85
N VAL A 289 0.28 -1.51 0.75
CA VAL A 289 -0.28 -0.98 -0.50
C VAL A 289 -0.62 0.48 -0.32
N VAL A 290 -0.09 1.35 -1.20
CA VAL A 290 -0.59 2.73 -1.34
C VAL A 290 -1.67 2.72 -2.42
N TYR A 291 -2.91 3.01 -2.02
CA TYR A 291 -4.09 2.84 -2.86
C TYR A 291 -4.71 4.19 -3.26
N ALA A 292 -4.80 4.44 -4.55
CA ALA A 292 -5.49 5.61 -5.11
C ALA A 292 -6.95 5.26 -5.44
N HIS A 293 -7.88 5.89 -4.73
CA HIS A 293 -9.30 5.69 -4.97
C HIS A 293 -9.78 6.36 -6.27
N GLY A 294 -10.93 5.92 -6.77
CA GLY A 294 -11.60 6.51 -7.93
C GLY A 294 -12.23 7.89 -7.67
N SER A 295 -12.93 8.42 -8.67
CA SER A 295 -13.51 9.77 -8.64
C SER A 295 -14.63 9.97 -7.60
N GLY A 296 -15.17 8.89 -7.04
CA GLY A 296 -16.19 8.91 -5.99
C GLY A 296 -15.66 8.91 -4.55
N GLY A 297 -14.33 8.90 -4.36
CA GLY A 297 -13.69 8.68 -3.06
C GLY A 297 -13.45 7.19 -2.78
N CYS A 298 -13.00 6.87 -1.56
CA CYS A 298 -12.76 5.49 -1.13
C CYS A 298 -14.06 4.76 -0.70
N SER A 299 -15.07 4.75 -1.58
CA SER A 299 -16.36 4.06 -1.37
C SER A 299 -16.60 2.96 -2.41
N TRP A 300 -17.68 2.19 -2.22
CA TRP A 300 -18.08 1.07 -3.08
C TRP A 300 -16.94 0.06 -3.28
N ASP A 301 -16.59 -0.24 -4.51
CA ASP A 301 -15.52 -1.19 -4.86
C ASP A 301 -14.14 -0.78 -4.34
N ASN A 302 -13.85 0.53 -4.22
CA ASN A 302 -12.61 0.97 -3.61
C ASN A 302 -12.47 0.45 -2.19
N PHE A 303 -13.56 0.58 -1.41
CA PHE A 303 -13.60 0.12 -0.03
C PHE A 303 -13.48 -1.41 0.04
N ARG A 304 -14.23 -2.13 -0.80
CA ARG A 304 -14.19 -3.60 -0.86
C ARG A 304 -12.82 -4.13 -1.22
N ILE A 305 -12.16 -3.55 -2.23
CA ILE A 305 -10.79 -3.91 -2.61
C ILE A 305 -9.81 -3.66 -1.45
N CYS A 306 -9.87 -2.49 -0.81
CA CYS A 306 -9.03 -2.20 0.35
C CYS A 306 -9.28 -3.19 1.50
N ARG A 307 -10.53 -3.55 1.75
CA ARG A 307 -10.95 -4.54 2.75
C ARG A 307 -10.41 -5.93 2.41
N MET A 308 -10.55 -6.39 1.16
CA MET A 308 -9.97 -7.67 0.69
C MET A 308 -8.46 -7.70 0.94
N ILE A 309 -7.75 -6.64 0.52
CA ILE A 309 -6.29 -6.53 0.67
C ILE A 309 -5.91 -6.57 2.16
N ALA A 310 -6.63 -5.86 3.02
CA ALA A 310 -6.41 -5.91 4.46
C ALA A 310 -6.66 -7.30 5.06
N LYS A 311 -7.70 -8.02 4.62
CA LYS A 311 -7.95 -9.41 5.04
C LYS A 311 -6.81 -10.35 4.64
N LEU A 312 -6.14 -10.08 3.51
CA LEU A 312 -4.95 -10.85 3.11
C LEU A 312 -3.76 -10.64 4.04
N GLY A 313 -3.80 -9.71 5.00
CA GLY A 313 -2.69 -9.42 5.92
C GLY A 313 -1.80 -8.25 5.48
N MET A 314 -2.27 -7.45 4.52
CA MET A 314 -1.56 -6.28 4.00
C MET A 314 -2.05 -5.00 4.69
N LEU A 315 -1.17 -4.03 4.86
CA LEU A 315 -1.54 -2.68 5.29
C LEU A 315 -1.97 -1.85 4.06
N VAL A 316 -3.17 -1.28 4.06
CA VAL A 316 -3.59 -0.36 2.99
C VAL A 316 -3.56 1.08 3.47
N ILE A 317 -2.93 1.94 2.68
CA ILE A 317 -2.77 3.37 2.91
C ILE A 317 -3.42 4.09 1.73
N ALA A 318 -4.60 4.68 1.93
CA ALA A 318 -5.41 5.28 0.88
C ALA A 318 -5.53 6.80 1.08
N PRO A 319 -4.77 7.63 0.35
CA PRO A 319 -4.87 9.09 0.45
C PRO A 319 -6.27 9.55 0.01
N ASP A 320 -6.96 10.25 0.90
CA ASP A 320 -8.35 10.70 0.72
C ASP A 320 -8.41 12.22 0.52
N GLY A 321 -8.46 12.62 -0.76
CA GLY A 321 -8.55 14.03 -1.15
C GLY A 321 -9.96 14.62 -0.94
N PHE A 322 -10.97 13.82 -0.60
CA PHE A 322 -12.35 14.29 -0.40
C PHE A 322 -12.66 14.70 1.04
N ALA A 323 -11.85 14.25 2.02
CA ALA A 323 -12.13 14.45 3.44
C ALA A 323 -11.77 15.84 3.99
N TYR A 324 -11.41 16.80 3.11
CA TYR A 324 -11.12 18.16 3.54
C TYR A 324 -12.39 18.95 3.83
N PRO A 325 -12.43 19.80 4.87
CA PRO A 325 -13.58 20.67 5.10
C PRO A 325 -13.82 21.59 3.89
N PRO A 326 -15.09 21.87 3.52
CA PRO A 326 -15.43 22.63 2.33
C PRO A 326 -14.93 24.09 2.38
N SER A 327 -14.64 24.60 3.58
CA SER A 327 -14.05 25.92 3.80
C SER A 327 -12.56 26.02 3.47
N THR A 328 -11.87 24.90 3.28
CA THR A 328 -10.44 24.87 2.96
C THR A 328 -10.20 24.92 1.45
N ALA A 329 -9.01 25.35 1.02
CA ALA A 329 -8.65 25.37 -0.40
C ALA A 329 -8.76 23.98 -1.06
N MET A 330 -8.39 22.92 -0.35
CA MET A 330 -8.54 21.55 -0.86
C MET A 330 -10.00 21.11 -0.91
N GLY A 331 -10.82 21.46 0.09
CA GLY A 331 -12.26 21.16 0.08
C GLY A 331 -13.01 21.88 -1.05
N GLN A 332 -12.60 23.11 -1.40
CA GLN A 332 -13.13 23.83 -2.56
C GLN A 332 -12.78 23.16 -3.89
N LEU A 333 -11.66 22.42 -3.95
CA LEU A 333 -11.33 21.60 -5.10
C LEU A 333 -12.15 20.32 -5.10
N ARG A 334 -12.15 19.55 -4.01
CA ARG A 334 -12.91 18.30 -3.88
C ARG A 334 -13.34 18.09 -2.44
N HIS A 335 -14.62 17.80 -2.23
CA HIS A 335 -15.17 17.56 -0.90
C HIS A 335 -16.31 16.54 -0.89
N LYS A 336 -16.32 15.71 0.14
CA LYS A 336 -17.47 14.93 0.62
C LYS A 336 -17.51 15.03 2.15
N ASP A 337 -18.72 15.09 2.71
CA ASP A 337 -18.91 15.01 4.15
C ASP A 337 -18.47 13.62 4.62
N VAL A 338 -17.63 13.59 5.64
CA VAL A 338 -17.06 12.34 6.16
C VAL A 338 -17.96 11.74 7.22
N CYS A 339 -18.21 10.43 7.13
CA CYS A 339 -18.85 9.69 8.21
C CYS A 339 -17.92 9.59 9.43
N PRO A 340 -18.48 9.52 10.65
CA PRO A 340 -17.71 9.26 11.85
C PRO A 340 -17.06 7.86 11.80
N LEU A 341 -16.01 7.68 12.60
CA LEU A 341 -15.37 6.37 12.81
C LEU A 341 -16.43 5.34 13.22
N LYS A 342 -16.43 4.19 12.54
CA LYS A 342 -17.35 3.10 12.87
C LYS A 342 -16.97 2.41 14.16
N LYS A 343 -17.98 2.01 14.90
CA LYS A 343 -17.90 1.27 16.17
C LYS A 343 -17.80 -0.23 15.95
N GLY A 344 -17.46 -0.94 17.03
CA GLY A 344 -17.42 -2.40 17.05
C GLY A 344 -18.78 -3.05 16.75
N ASP A 345 -19.89 -2.38 17.04
CA ASP A 345 -21.26 -2.88 16.84
C ASP A 345 -21.99 -2.29 15.62
N ASP A 346 -21.46 -1.24 14.99
CA ASP A 346 -22.04 -0.63 13.78
C ASP A 346 -22.19 -1.64 12.63
N ASN A 347 -23.27 -1.55 11.85
CA ASN A 347 -23.39 -2.34 10.63
C ASN A 347 -22.40 -1.83 9.56
N VAL A 348 -21.52 -2.73 9.10
CA VAL A 348 -20.49 -2.47 8.09
C VAL A 348 -20.52 -3.53 6.99
N ASP A 349 -21.74 -3.97 6.64
CA ASP A 349 -22.01 -4.95 5.59
C ASP A 349 -21.08 -4.75 4.38
N TYR A 350 -20.46 -5.84 3.96
CA TYR A 350 -19.54 -5.88 2.83
C TYR A 350 -20.14 -5.29 1.54
N TRP A 351 -21.43 -5.47 1.33
CA TRP A 351 -22.18 -5.02 0.16
C TRP A 351 -22.76 -3.62 0.31
N GLU A 352 -22.58 -2.97 1.47
CA GLU A 352 -22.98 -1.57 1.65
C GLU A 352 -22.22 -0.66 0.68
N GLY A 353 -22.87 0.42 0.25
CA GLY A 353 -22.38 1.26 -0.83
C GLY A 353 -21.32 2.27 -0.39
N ASP A 354 -21.69 3.16 0.53
CA ASP A 354 -20.79 4.20 1.03
C ASP A 354 -20.77 4.20 2.56
N LEU A 355 -19.71 3.61 3.13
CA LEU A 355 -19.48 3.59 4.58
C LEU A 355 -18.65 4.79 5.05
N MET A 356 -18.09 5.57 4.11
CA MET A 356 -17.06 6.57 4.39
C MET A 356 -17.56 8.00 4.32
N TYR A 357 -18.58 8.25 3.51
CA TYR A 357 -19.06 9.59 3.22
C TYR A 357 -20.58 9.68 3.36
N ALA A 358 -21.04 10.82 3.90
CA ALA A 358 -22.43 11.13 4.13
C ALA A 358 -23.06 12.01 3.03
N SER A 359 -22.26 12.46 2.05
CA SER A 359 -22.74 13.28 0.95
C SER A 359 -22.11 12.95 -0.40
N SER A 360 -22.69 13.53 -1.46
CA SER A 360 -22.14 13.43 -2.81
C SER A 360 -20.89 14.30 -2.96
N ALA A 361 -20.05 13.98 -3.95
CA ALA A 361 -18.88 14.78 -4.27
C ALA A 361 -19.24 16.21 -4.70
N SER A 362 -18.46 17.18 -4.28
CA SER A 362 -18.55 18.60 -4.63
C SER A 362 -17.16 19.20 -4.87
N GLY A 363 -17.09 20.44 -5.37
CA GLY A 363 -15.85 21.17 -5.62
C GLY A 363 -15.47 21.32 -7.10
N ALA A 364 -14.53 22.22 -7.39
CA ALA A 364 -14.15 22.61 -8.75
C ALA A 364 -13.35 21.55 -9.53
N ALA A 365 -12.83 20.52 -8.85
CA ALA A 365 -12.18 19.35 -9.43
C ALA A 365 -13.05 18.09 -9.27
N ASN A 366 -14.35 18.26 -9.01
CA ASN A 366 -15.35 17.23 -9.25
C ASN A 366 -15.88 17.35 -10.68
N TYR A 367 -16.14 16.22 -11.35
CA TYR A 367 -16.47 16.22 -12.76
C TYR A 367 -17.55 15.18 -13.09
N SER A 368 -18.29 15.48 -14.17
CA SER A 368 -19.21 14.53 -14.79
C SER A 368 -18.43 13.55 -15.66
N THR A 369 -18.80 12.29 -15.61
CA THR A 369 -18.29 11.24 -16.51
C THR A 369 -19.28 10.93 -17.63
N LYS A 370 -20.09 11.90 -18.05
CA LYS A 370 -21.06 11.71 -19.14
C LYS A 370 -20.46 12.18 -20.46
N ALA A 371 -20.59 11.36 -21.51
CA ALA A 371 -20.00 11.63 -22.82
C ALA A 371 -20.49 12.94 -23.45
N ASP A 372 -21.78 13.25 -23.32
CA ASP A 372 -22.38 14.50 -23.83
C ASP A 372 -21.69 15.74 -23.26
N LYS A 373 -21.39 15.74 -21.95
CA LYS A 373 -20.70 16.84 -21.29
C LYS A 373 -19.25 16.99 -21.75
N VAL A 374 -18.56 15.87 -21.95
CA VAL A 374 -17.19 15.86 -22.48
C VAL A 374 -17.18 16.42 -23.92
N LEU A 375 -18.11 15.98 -24.77
CA LEU A 375 -18.20 16.40 -26.17
C LEU A 375 -18.71 17.83 -26.35
N GLU A 376 -19.48 18.36 -25.40
CA GLU A 376 -19.91 19.77 -25.38
C GLU A 376 -18.70 20.70 -25.21
N LYS A 377 -17.69 20.27 -24.42
CA LYS A 377 -16.53 21.10 -24.03
C LYS A 377 -15.23 20.30 -23.87
N PRO A 378 -14.70 19.71 -24.94
CA PRO A 378 -13.61 18.73 -24.82
C PRO A 378 -12.35 19.32 -24.19
N GLN A 379 -11.96 20.55 -24.53
CA GLN A 379 -10.76 21.20 -24.00
C GLN A 379 -10.90 21.51 -22.49
N GLU A 380 -12.08 21.95 -22.03
CA GLU A 380 -12.34 22.17 -20.60
C GLU A 380 -12.22 20.85 -19.82
N PHE A 381 -12.78 19.76 -20.35
CA PHE A 381 -12.69 18.44 -19.72
C PHE A 381 -11.28 17.85 -19.74
N MET A 382 -10.54 18.00 -20.84
CA MET A 382 -9.12 17.59 -20.90
C MET A 382 -8.30 18.32 -19.83
N ALA A 383 -8.47 19.64 -19.69
CA ALA A 383 -7.80 20.42 -18.66
C ALA A 383 -8.24 19.99 -17.24
N LEU A 384 -9.51 19.65 -17.06
CA LEU A 384 -10.05 19.17 -15.78
C LEU A 384 -9.48 17.80 -15.39
N TYR A 385 -9.45 16.84 -16.31
CA TYR A 385 -8.85 15.51 -16.07
C TYR A 385 -7.36 15.61 -15.78
N GLU A 386 -6.64 16.49 -16.49
CA GLU A 386 -5.23 16.75 -16.21
C GLU A 386 -5.02 17.36 -14.83
N LYS A 387 -5.86 18.33 -14.45
CA LYS A 387 -5.84 18.91 -13.10
C LYS A 387 -6.07 17.84 -12.03
N CYS A 388 -7.05 16.94 -12.22
CA CYS A 388 -7.30 15.83 -11.30
C CYS A 388 -6.11 14.87 -11.21
N TYR A 389 -5.51 14.51 -12.34
CA TYR A 389 -4.28 13.70 -12.37
C TYR A 389 -3.15 14.35 -11.57
N GLN A 390 -2.86 15.65 -11.81
CA GLN A 390 -1.78 16.34 -11.09
C GLN A 390 -2.03 16.43 -9.59
N LEU A 391 -3.29 16.61 -9.17
CA LEU A 391 -3.67 16.56 -7.76
C LEU A 391 -3.39 15.16 -7.17
N ARG A 392 -3.91 14.10 -7.77
CA ARG A 392 -3.71 12.72 -7.29
C ARG A 392 -2.25 12.27 -7.33
N ARG A 393 -1.50 12.65 -8.37
CA ARG A 393 -0.03 12.45 -8.47
C ARG A 393 0.69 13.13 -7.30
N SER A 394 0.32 14.37 -6.98
CA SER A 394 0.90 15.11 -5.87
C SER A 394 0.60 14.45 -4.53
N GLU A 395 -0.61 13.93 -4.34
CA GLU A 395 -0.99 13.17 -3.15
C GLU A 395 -0.14 11.89 -3.00
N LEU A 396 0.06 11.13 -4.08
CA LEU A 396 0.96 9.97 -4.07
C LEU A 396 2.39 10.35 -3.69
N HIS A 397 2.98 11.37 -4.32
CA HIS A 397 4.32 11.84 -3.95
C HIS A 397 4.39 12.26 -2.48
N PHE A 398 3.37 12.98 -2.01
CA PHE A 398 3.31 13.48 -0.65
C PHE A 398 3.26 12.36 0.38
N ILE A 399 2.49 11.30 0.11
CA ILE A 399 2.29 10.17 1.01
C ILE A 399 3.48 9.21 0.98
N ILE A 400 4.00 8.87 -0.20
CA ILE A 400 5.17 7.98 -0.33
C ILE A 400 6.37 8.56 0.43
N LYS A 401 6.63 9.87 0.32
CA LYS A 401 7.70 10.57 1.06
C LYS A 401 7.56 10.47 2.59
N ARG A 402 6.38 10.14 3.10
CA ARG A 402 6.04 10.10 4.53
C ARG A 402 5.81 8.69 5.06
N LEU A 403 5.96 7.66 4.21
CA LEU A 403 5.94 6.28 4.65
C LEU A 403 7.08 6.02 5.66
N PRO A 404 6.85 5.21 6.69
CA PRO A 404 7.93 4.75 7.56
C PRO A 404 9.04 4.06 6.76
N GLN A 405 10.29 4.23 7.21
CA GLN A 405 11.46 3.63 6.55
C GLN A 405 11.34 2.11 6.38
N TRP A 406 10.70 1.41 7.30
CA TRP A 406 10.53 -0.05 7.20
C TRP A 406 9.63 -0.44 6.02
N ILE A 407 8.60 0.35 5.67
CA ILE A 407 7.77 0.14 4.47
C ILE A 407 8.61 0.38 3.23
N LEU A 408 9.36 1.48 3.19
CA LEU A 408 10.23 1.81 2.06
C LEU A 408 11.32 0.74 1.84
N THR A 409 11.81 0.13 2.92
CA THR A 409 12.85 -0.91 2.87
C THR A 409 12.27 -2.26 2.45
N GLN A 410 11.05 -2.59 2.88
CA GLN A 410 10.35 -3.82 2.46
C GLN A 410 9.85 -3.73 1.00
N GLY A 411 9.63 -2.51 0.51
CA GLY A 411 8.89 -2.25 -0.70
C GLY A 411 7.38 -2.24 -0.45
N PHE A 412 6.66 -1.56 -1.35
CA PHE A 412 5.21 -1.44 -1.30
C PHE A 412 4.61 -1.55 -2.69
N PHE A 413 3.32 -1.89 -2.74
CA PHE A 413 2.55 -1.92 -3.98
C PHE A 413 1.86 -0.58 -4.22
N LEU A 414 1.71 -0.22 -5.49
CA LEU A 414 0.75 0.80 -5.90
C LEU A 414 -0.52 0.14 -6.42
N GLY A 415 -1.67 0.70 -6.06
CA GLY A 415 -2.97 0.21 -6.51
C GLY A 415 -3.92 1.36 -6.80
N GLY A 416 -4.84 1.18 -7.72
CA GLY A 416 -5.93 2.13 -7.87
C GLY A 416 -7.09 1.61 -8.69
N THR A 417 -8.23 2.29 -8.56
CA THR A 417 -9.43 2.04 -9.37
C THR A 417 -9.86 3.30 -10.12
N SER A 418 -10.26 3.17 -11.39
CA SER A 418 -10.82 4.28 -12.19
C SER A 418 -9.86 5.48 -12.28
N GLU A 419 -10.27 6.68 -11.83
CA GLU A 419 -9.37 7.85 -11.72
C GLU A 419 -8.07 7.57 -10.96
N GLY A 420 -8.14 6.78 -9.87
CA GLY A 420 -6.95 6.36 -9.14
C GLY A 420 -6.09 5.39 -9.93
N ALA A 421 -6.71 4.50 -10.72
CA ALA A 421 -5.99 3.59 -11.62
C ALA A 421 -5.29 4.34 -12.76
N MET A 422 -5.95 5.35 -13.34
CA MET A 422 -5.35 6.26 -14.32
C MET A 422 -4.16 7.01 -13.72
N THR A 423 -4.29 7.47 -12.48
CA THR A 423 -3.18 8.12 -11.76
C THR A 423 -2.00 7.16 -11.60
N VAL A 424 -2.24 5.94 -11.10
CA VAL A 424 -1.21 4.92 -10.89
C VAL A 424 -0.55 4.50 -12.21
N ALA A 425 -1.33 4.33 -13.28
CA ALA A 425 -0.82 3.99 -14.60
C ALA A 425 0.16 5.05 -15.12
N ARG A 426 -0.19 6.33 -14.99
CA ARG A 426 0.60 7.48 -15.47
C ARG A 426 1.68 7.95 -14.48
N PHE A 427 1.80 7.34 -13.31
CA PHE A 427 2.66 7.84 -12.24
C PHE A 427 4.13 7.61 -12.59
N ASP A 428 4.91 8.67 -12.68
CA ASP A 428 6.36 8.56 -12.83
C ASP A 428 7.01 8.20 -11.48
N ASP A 429 7.23 6.91 -11.30
CA ASP A 429 7.82 6.34 -10.10
C ASP A 429 9.32 6.01 -10.19
N GLN A 430 10.02 6.43 -11.25
CA GLN A 430 11.47 6.21 -11.41
C GLN A 430 12.26 6.68 -10.18
N ARG A 431 11.83 7.77 -9.55
CA ARG A 431 12.47 8.33 -8.37
C ARG A 431 12.41 7.45 -7.12
N TYR A 432 11.59 6.39 -7.12
CA TYR A 432 11.45 5.47 -6.01
C TYR A 432 12.22 4.16 -6.22
N GLY A 433 12.74 3.93 -7.43
CA GLY A 433 13.49 2.72 -7.77
C GLY A 433 12.75 1.45 -7.38
N GLU A 434 13.48 0.50 -6.79
CA GLU A 434 12.98 -0.81 -6.37
C GLU A 434 11.98 -0.78 -5.19
N GLN A 435 11.63 0.39 -4.65
CA GLN A 435 10.66 0.50 -3.56
C GLN A 435 9.24 0.10 -4.01
N ILE A 436 8.93 0.21 -5.30
CA ILE A 436 7.62 -0.17 -5.84
C ILE A 436 7.71 -1.57 -6.45
N ILE A 437 7.13 -2.54 -5.75
CA ILE A 437 7.30 -3.98 -6.07
C ILE A 437 6.16 -4.56 -6.92
N GLY A 438 5.15 -3.74 -7.23
CA GLY A 438 4.07 -4.10 -8.15
C GLY A 438 3.02 -2.99 -8.26
N ARG A 439 2.32 -2.97 -9.40
CA ARG A 439 1.18 -2.07 -9.67
C ARG A 439 -0.06 -2.88 -10.00
N PHE A 440 -1.22 -2.51 -9.45
CA PHE A 440 -2.49 -2.97 -10.00
C PHE A 440 -3.39 -1.80 -10.40
N ILE A 441 -3.97 -1.92 -11.59
CA ILE A 441 -4.75 -0.91 -12.29
C ILE A 441 -6.11 -1.52 -12.56
N ASN A 442 -7.09 -1.14 -11.73
CA ASN A 442 -8.44 -1.69 -11.79
C ASN A 442 -9.41 -0.73 -12.48
N SER A 443 -10.24 -1.24 -13.38
CA SER A 443 -11.26 -0.49 -14.12
C SER A 443 -10.70 0.75 -14.84
N PHE A 444 -9.57 0.59 -15.53
CA PHE A 444 -8.99 1.57 -16.45
C PHE A 444 -8.22 0.86 -17.56
N GLY A 445 -8.41 1.28 -18.81
CA GLY A 445 -7.89 0.57 -19.98
C GLY A 445 -6.40 0.77 -20.26
N ILE A 446 -5.73 1.80 -19.69
CA ILE A 446 -4.34 2.14 -20.06
C ILE A 446 -4.23 2.37 -21.58
N GLU A 447 -5.11 3.20 -22.10
CA GLU A 447 -5.19 3.55 -23.51
C GLU A 447 -5.46 5.05 -23.63
N TYR A 448 -5.18 5.62 -24.80
CA TYR A 448 -5.57 7.00 -25.12
C TYR A 448 -7.09 7.10 -25.22
N CYS A 449 -7.73 7.68 -24.22
CA CYS A 449 -9.17 7.88 -24.14
C CYS A 449 -9.53 9.26 -23.57
N TYR A 450 -10.81 9.49 -23.30
CA TYR A 450 -11.29 10.76 -22.75
C TYR A 450 -10.67 11.16 -21.40
N PHE A 451 -10.09 10.23 -20.63
CA PHE A 451 -9.40 10.54 -19.36
C PHE A 451 -7.94 10.97 -19.53
N THR A 452 -7.39 10.77 -20.72
CA THR A 452 -5.97 10.95 -21.01
C THR A 452 -5.86 12.01 -22.10
N PRO A 453 -5.49 13.26 -21.76
CA PRO A 453 -5.53 14.37 -22.70
C PRO A 453 -4.69 14.14 -23.97
N THR A 454 -3.56 13.45 -23.84
CA THR A 454 -2.67 13.15 -24.97
C THR A 454 -2.48 11.64 -25.16
N PRO A 455 -2.02 11.18 -26.34
CA PRO A 455 -1.68 9.79 -26.55
C PRO A 455 -0.62 9.25 -25.58
N ASN A 456 0.29 10.12 -25.11
CA ASN A 456 1.29 9.72 -24.13
C ASN A 456 0.70 9.48 -22.73
N ASP A 457 -0.39 10.17 -22.41
CA ASP A 457 -1.11 9.98 -21.14
C ASP A 457 -1.86 8.63 -21.09
N GLY A 458 -2.06 7.99 -22.24
CA GLY A 458 -2.61 6.62 -22.36
C GLY A 458 -1.59 5.51 -22.10
N LYS A 459 -0.37 5.83 -21.65
CA LYS A 459 0.72 4.88 -21.45
C LYS A 459 1.04 4.65 -19.97
N ILE A 460 1.75 3.56 -19.68
CA ILE A 460 2.39 3.35 -18.39
C ILE A 460 3.56 4.32 -18.25
N GLY A 461 3.54 5.11 -17.18
CA GLY A 461 4.64 5.96 -16.75
C GLY A 461 5.64 5.23 -15.84
N GLY A 462 6.77 5.87 -15.57
CA GLY A 462 7.72 5.40 -14.57
C GLY A 462 8.56 4.20 -15.03
N GLN A 463 8.71 3.21 -14.15
CA GLN A 463 9.52 2.00 -14.34
C GLN A 463 8.74 0.89 -15.09
N LEU A 464 9.31 0.29 -16.14
CA LEU A 464 8.62 -0.74 -16.95
C LEU A 464 8.90 -2.19 -16.50
N ASP A 465 9.82 -2.36 -15.55
CA ASP A 465 10.18 -3.63 -14.94
C ASP A 465 9.31 -3.97 -13.72
N VAL A 466 8.56 -3.01 -13.19
CA VAL A 466 7.61 -3.24 -12.09
C VAL A 466 6.42 -4.10 -12.57
N PRO A 467 6.17 -5.27 -11.96
CA PRO A 467 5.07 -6.14 -12.36
C PRO A 467 3.73 -5.41 -12.33
N THR A 468 2.99 -5.46 -13.45
CA THR A 468 1.75 -4.69 -13.60
C THR A 468 0.55 -5.60 -13.88
N LEU A 469 -0.48 -5.47 -13.04
CA LEU A 469 -1.77 -6.16 -13.18
C LEU A 469 -2.84 -5.18 -13.65
N ASN A 470 -3.50 -5.44 -14.77
CA ASN A 470 -4.68 -4.70 -15.23
C ASN A 470 -5.94 -5.55 -15.12
N ILE A 471 -7.02 -4.99 -14.58
CA ILE A 471 -8.29 -5.68 -14.37
C ILE A 471 -9.39 -4.79 -14.94
N ILE A 472 -10.21 -5.31 -15.84
CA ILE A 472 -11.30 -4.53 -16.46
C ILE A 472 -12.44 -5.42 -16.92
N GLY A 473 -13.67 -4.93 -16.81
CA GLY A 473 -14.86 -5.65 -17.27
C GLY A 473 -15.15 -5.43 -18.76
N THR A 474 -15.67 -6.44 -19.46
CA THR A 474 -16.06 -6.30 -20.87
C THR A 474 -17.22 -5.33 -21.10
N LYS A 475 -17.99 -5.01 -20.04
CA LYS A 475 -19.10 -4.06 -20.02
C LYS A 475 -18.80 -2.84 -19.15
N ASP A 476 -17.52 -2.50 -18.96
CA ASP A 476 -17.13 -1.26 -18.28
C ASP A 476 -17.72 -0.04 -19.04
N GLN A 477 -18.58 0.70 -18.37
CA GLN A 477 -19.36 1.79 -18.96
C GLN A 477 -18.54 3.07 -19.19
N TYR A 478 -17.31 3.13 -18.68
CA TYR A 478 -16.44 4.30 -18.80
C TYR A 478 -15.28 4.03 -19.74
N PHE A 479 -14.64 2.88 -19.61
CA PHE A 479 -13.38 2.57 -20.30
C PHE A 479 -13.45 1.32 -21.20
N GLY A 480 -14.60 0.63 -21.29
CA GLY A 480 -14.75 -0.55 -22.13
C GLY A 480 -14.74 -0.28 -23.65
N ALA A 481 -14.68 -1.32 -24.47
CA ALA A 481 -14.48 -1.19 -25.92
C ALA A 481 -15.76 -0.97 -26.76
N ILE A 482 -16.95 -1.34 -26.24
CA ILE A 482 -18.17 -1.51 -27.07
C ILE A 482 -19.25 -0.45 -26.77
N ASP A 483 -19.50 -0.10 -25.50
CA ASP A 483 -20.58 0.83 -25.10
C ASP A 483 -20.14 1.68 -23.90
N SER A 484 -18.99 2.34 -24.02
CA SER A 484 -18.42 3.15 -22.94
C SER A 484 -18.34 4.63 -23.29
N VAL A 485 -18.20 5.47 -22.26
CA VAL A 485 -17.92 6.90 -22.44
C VAL A 485 -16.66 7.10 -23.29
N ALA A 486 -15.59 6.33 -23.04
CA ALA A 486 -14.37 6.37 -23.84
C ALA A 486 -14.64 6.08 -25.32
N LYS A 487 -15.43 5.03 -25.63
CA LYS A 487 -15.74 4.67 -27.02
C LYS A 487 -16.64 5.70 -27.70
N ILE A 488 -17.63 6.25 -26.97
CA ILE A 488 -18.53 7.28 -27.49
C ILE A 488 -17.74 8.56 -27.80
N VAL A 489 -16.91 9.03 -26.86
CA VAL A 489 -16.07 10.22 -27.08
C VAL A 489 -15.07 9.98 -28.19
N ALA A 490 -14.41 8.83 -28.22
CA ALA A 490 -13.47 8.49 -29.28
C ALA A 490 -14.14 8.46 -30.66
N ASN A 491 -15.36 7.96 -30.79
CA ASN A 491 -16.03 7.83 -32.09
C ASN A 491 -16.69 9.11 -32.60
N ASP A 492 -16.88 10.14 -31.77
CA ASP A 492 -17.46 11.40 -32.24
C ASP A 492 -16.57 12.04 -33.33
N PRO A 493 -17.14 12.41 -34.49
CA PRO A 493 -16.37 12.89 -35.63
C PRO A 493 -15.97 14.37 -35.53
N THR A 494 -16.62 15.14 -34.64
CA THR A 494 -16.51 16.60 -34.61
C THR A 494 -15.64 17.06 -33.44
N ASN A 495 -15.99 16.60 -32.23
CA ASN A 495 -15.41 17.01 -30.97
C ASN A 495 -14.71 15.86 -30.24
N GLY A 496 -14.77 14.65 -30.80
CA GLY A 496 -14.19 13.44 -30.23
C GLY A 496 -12.66 13.41 -30.25
N TYR A 497 -12.09 12.73 -29.26
CA TYR A 497 -10.66 12.45 -29.14
C TYR A 497 -10.45 11.12 -28.40
N GLY A 498 -9.23 10.60 -28.46
CA GLY A 498 -8.91 9.24 -28.02
C GLY A 498 -8.68 8.30 -29.20
N GLU A 499 -8.25 7.08 -28.88
CA GLU A 499 -7.98 6.03 -29.85
C GLU A 499 -9.28 5.52 -30.47
N LYS A 500 -9.36 5.41 -31.80
CA LYS A 500 -10.58 4.90 -32.46
C LYS A 500 -10.72 3.38 -32.24
N ASP A 501 -9.59 2.67 -32.21
CA ASP A 501 -9.50 1.21 -31.99
C ASP A 501 -9.24 0.84 -30.52
N LEU A 502 -10.03 1.43 -29.60
CA LEU A 502 -9.98 1.06 -28.17
C LEU A 502 -10.30 -0.42 -27.98
N THR A 503 -9.40 -1.12 -27.31
CA THR A 503 -9.58 -2.50 -26.86
C THR A 503 -10.20 -2.58 -25.45
N GLY A 504 -10.22 -1.44 -24.74
CA GLY A 504 -10.75 -1.31 -23.39
C GLY A 504 -9.93 -2.06 -22.35
N ASN A 505 -8.64 -2.29 -22.60
CA ASN A 505 -7.72 -2.99 -21.68
C ASN A 505 -6.26 -2.70 -22.03
N GLY A 506 -5.34 -2.98 -21.09
CA GLY A 506 -3.95 -2.56 -21.19
C GLY A 506 -3.04 -3.42 -22.06
N TYR A 507 -3.51 -4.52 -22.66
CA TYR A 507 -2.60 -5.52 -23.24
C TYR A 507 -1.74 -4.94 -24.38
N LYS A 508 -2.38 -4.26 -25.35
CA LYS A 508 -1.66 -3.61 -26.46
C LYS A 508 -0.61 -2.63 -25.96
N THR A 509 -0.97 -1.79 -24.98
CA THR A 509 -0.06 -0.78 -24.42
C THR A 509 1.11 -1.42 -23.69
N MET A 510 0.87 -2.44 -22.87
CA MET A 510 1.93 -3.13 -22.13
C MET A 510 2.95 -3.79 -23.07
N VAL A 511 2.46 -4.45 -24.14
CA VAL A 511 3.33 -5.07 -25.16
C VAL A 511 4.10 -4.02 -25.94
N ALA A 512 3.43 -2.95 -26.39
CA ALA A 512 4.07 -1.87 -27.15
C ALA A 512 5.18 -1.17 -26.36
N GLN A 513 5.03 -1.04 -25.04
CA GLN A 513 6.04 -0.48 -24.16
C GLN A 513 7.09 -1.49 -23.69
N LYS A 514 6.93 -2.78 -24.01
CA LYS A 514 7.83 -3.87 -23.59
C LYS A 514 8.00 -3.96 -22.07
N LEU A 515 6.89 -3.93 -21.34
CA LEU A 515 6.94 -4.19 -19.89
C LEU A 515 7.56 -5.56 -19.62
N ASN A 516 8.40 -5.69 -18.61
CA ASN A 516 9.04 -6.98 -18.30
C ASN A 516 8.00 -8.04 -17.90
N VAL A 517 7.05 -7.66 -17.05
CA VAL A 517 6.01 -8.55 -16.50
C VAL A 517 4.65 -7.84 -16.49
N GLY A 518 3.65 -8.46 -17.10
CA GLY A 518 2.29 -7.95 -17.12
C GLY A 518 1.22 -9.04 -17.13
N LEU A 519 0.08 -8.77 -16.48
CA LEU A 519 -1.12 -9.58 -16.60
C LEU A 519 -2.33 -8.67 -16.84
N VAL A 520 -3.15 -9.00 -17.83
CA VAL A 520 -4.41 -8.30 -18.12
C VAL A 520 -5.56 -9.29 -17.93
N CYS A 521 -6.47 -9.00 -17.00
CA CYS A 521 -7.67 -9.77 -16.75
C CYS A 521 -8.89 -9.03 -17.30
N VAL A 522 -9.53 -9.61 -18.31
CA VAL A 522 -10.75 -9.10 -18.93
C VAL A 522 -11.94 -9.93 -18.45
N LEU A 523 -12.82 -9.31 -17.66
CA LEU A 523 -13.89 -9.99 -16.93
C LEU A 523 -15.19 -9.99 -17.73
N GLU A 524 -15.69 -11.17 -18.10
CA GLU A 524 -16.91 -11.35 -18.88
C GLU A 524 -18.12 -10.74 -18.17
N GLU A 525 -18.88 -9.89 -18.86
CA GLU A 525 -20.06 -9.22 -18.30
C GLU A 525 -19.77 -8.31 -17.09
N GLY A 526 -18.49 -8.17 -16.73
CA GLY A 526 -18.00 -7.28 -15.69
C GLY A 526 -18.28 -5.83 -16.06
N VAL A 527 -18.78 -5.06 -15.08
CA VAL A 527 -19.02 -3.62 -15.19
C VAL A 527 -17.85 -2.84 -14.59
N HIS A 528 -17.95 -1.51 -14.53
CA HIS A 528 -16.91 -0.66 -13.92
C HIS A 528 -16.57 -1.04 -12.46
N SER A 529 -17.54 -1.63 -11.76
CA SER A 529 -17.40 -2.22 -10.42
C SER A 529 -17.30 -3.74 -10.51
N PRO A 530 -16.10 -4.33 -10.72
CA PRO A 530 -15.95 -5.76 -10.91
C PRO A 530 -16.26 -6.58 -9.66
N CYS A 531 -16.27 -5.98 -8.45
CA CYS A 531 -16.61 -6.71 -7.22
C CYS A 531 -18.05 -7.26 -7.27
N ASN A 532 -18.97 -6.59 -7.96
CA ASN A 532 -20.36 -7.09 -8.05
C ASN A 532 -20.49 -8.37 -8.90
N THR A 533 -19.50 -8.71 -9.70
CA THR A 533 -19.59 -9.80 -10.70
C THR A 533 -18.49 -10.85 -10.58
N HIS A 534 -17.35 -10.48 -9.98
CA HIS A 534 -16.14 -11.31 -9.92
C HIS A 534 -15.43 -11.22 -8.55
N ASP A 535 -16.13 -10.87 -7.48
CA ASP A 535 -15.57 -10.70 -6.12
C ASP A 535 -14.65 -11.86 -5.71
N ASN A 536 -15.13 -13.09 -5.89
CA ASN A 536 -14.43 -14.29 -5.48
C ASN A 536 -13.17 -14.55 -6.32
N PHE A 537 -13.19 -14.22 -7.61
CA PHE A 537 -12.02 -14.27 -8.48
C PHE A 537 -10.98 -13.23 -8.04
N LEU A 538 -11.39 -11.99 -7.77
CA LEU A 538 -10.49 -10.92 -7.35
C LEU A 538 -9.72 -11.27 -6.08
N ARG A 539 -10.36 -11.94 -5.11
CA ARG A 539 -9.70 -12.41 -3.89
C ARG A 539 -8.55 -13.37 -4.17
N GLN A 540 -8.76 -14.33 -5.06
CA GLN A 540 -7.73 -15.30 -5.45
C GLN A 540 -6.62 -14.62 -6.28
N LEU A 541 -7.01 -13.74 -7.20
CA LEU A 541 -6.07 -12.96 -7.99
C LEU A 541 -5.16 -12.09 -7.11
N PHE A 542 -5.73 -11.34 -6.17
CA PHE A 542 -4.97 -10.51 -5.23
C PHE A 542 -4.07 -11.33 -4.32
N GLN A 543 -4.56 -12.47 -3.81
CA GLN A 543 -3.72 -13.39 -3.02
C GLN A 543 -2.46 -13.81 -3.80
N HIS A 544 -2.61 -14.14 -5.08
CA HIS A 544 -1.47 -14.49 -5.93
C HIS A 544 -0.58 -13.29 -6.23
N PHE A 545 -1.16 -12.16 -6.65
CA PHE A 545 -0.42 -10.96 -7.00
C PHE A 545 0.44 -10.43 -5.84
N PHE A 546 -0.13 -10.30 -4.64
CA PHE A 546 0.61 -9.80 -3.48
C PHE A 546 1.63 -10.81 -2.91
N THR A 547 1.60 -12.06 -3.34
CA THR A 547 2.60 -13.08 -2.95
C THR A 547 3.69 -13.25 -4.01
N ARG A 548 3.33 -13.15 -5.29
CA ARG A 548 4.17 -13.54 -6.44
C ARG A 548 4.01 -12.59 -7.62
N ALA A 549 4.14 -11.28 -7.38
CA ALA A 549 3.95 -10.26 -8.40
C ALA A 549 4.81 -10.49 -9.66
N ALA A 550 6.08 -10.87 -9.50
CA ALA A 550 6.99 -11.15 -10.61
C ALA A 550 6.58 -12.36 -11.49
N SER A 551 5.77 -13.28 -10.97
CA SER A 551 5.24 -14.44 -11.71
C SER A 551 3.76 -14.28 -12.04
N ILE A 552 3.18 -13.07 -11.95
CA ILE A 552 1.75 -12.88 -12.16
C ILE A 552 1.31 -13.25 -13.58
N TRP A 553 2.20 -13.11 -14.56
CA TRP A 553 1.98 -13.49 -15.95
C TRP A 553 1.82 -15.01 -16.14
N GLU A 554 2.20 -15.85 -15.17
CA GLU A 554 2.06 -17.31 -15.19
C GLU A 554 0.78 -17.80 -14.49
N LEU A 555 -0.17 -16.90 -14.17
CA LEU A 555 -1.34 -17.23 -13.34
C LEU A 555 -2.13 -18.44 -13.85
N ASP A 556 -2.33 -18.56 -15.16
CA ASP A 556 -2.98 -19.70 -15.82
C ASP A 556 -2.28 -21.03 -15.52
N GLN A 557 -0.95 -21.06 -15.54
CA GLN A 557 -0.17 -22.26 -15.26
C GLN A 557 -0.23 -22.60 -13.77
N ILE A 558 -0.10 -21.59 -12.90
CA ILE A 558 -0.20 -21.76 -11.45
C ILE A 558 -1.59 -22.32 -11.09
N TRP A 559 -2.65 -21.77 -11.67
CA TRP A 559 -4.03 -22.19 -11.39
C TRP A 559 -4.41 -23.50 -12.09
N SER A 560 -3.68 -23.94 -13.10
CA SER A 560 -3.92 -25.23 -13.75
C SER A 560 -3.77 -26.43 -12.82
N GLY A 561 -2.98 -26.29 -11.74
CA GLY A 561 -2.81 -27.30 -10.69
C GLY A 561 -3.95 -27.34 -9.67
N ASP A 562 -4.83 -26.33 -9.64
CA ASP A 562 -5.98 -26.27 -8.73
C ASP A 562 -7.28 -26.53 -9.52
N PRO A 563 -7.97 -27.66 -9.29
CA PRO A 563 -9.22 -27.99 -9.98
C PRO A 563 -10.33 -26.93 -9.81
N THR A 564 -10.27 -26.13 -8.75
CA THR A 564 -11.25 -25.09 -8.48
C THR A 564 -10.97 -23.77 -9.20
N LEU A 565 -9.70 -23.54 -9.59
CA LEU A 565 -9.25 -22.29 -10.22
C LEU A 565 -8.96 -22.44 -11.72
N LYS A 566 -8.56 -23.63 -12.19
CA LYS A 566 -8.21 -23.89 -13.61
C LYS A 566 -9.29 -23.44 -14.60
N GLY A 567 -10.56 -23.59 -14.24
CA GLY A 567 -11.69 -23.20 -15.09
C GLY A 567 -12.10 -21.72 -15.02
N LEU A 568 -11.40 -20.91 -14.21
CA LEU A 568 -11.73 -19.50 -14.01
C LEU A 568 -11.00 -18.56 -14.97
N VAL A 569 -10.07 -19.06 -15.78
CA VAL A 569 -9.29 -18.24 -16.70
C VAL A 569 -9.07 -18.94 -18.03
N GLU A 570 -9.08 -18.15 -19.10
CA GLU A 570 -8.73 -18.59 -20.45
C GLU A 570 -7.69 -17.63 -21.03
N VAL A 571 -6.55 -18.15 -21.51
CA VAL A 571 -5.52 -17.33 -22.15
C VAL A 571 -6.00 -16.91 -23.54
N LYS A 572 -6.13 -15.60 -23.78
CA LYS A 572 -6.50 -15.06 -25.10
C LYS A 572 -5.29 -14.61 -25.91
N GLN A 573 -4.32 -14.00 -25.23
CA GLN A 573 -3.10 -13.48 -25.86
C GLN A 573 -1.92 -13.67 -24.89
N SER A 574 -0.74 -13.93 -25.42
CA SER A 574 0.48 -14.12 -24.64
C SER A 574 1.69 -13.63 -25.43
N THR A 575 2.63 -13.04 -24.72
CA THR A 575 4.02 -12.81 -25.13
C THR A 575 4.92 -13.51 -24.12
N THR A 576 6.08 -14.00 -24.57
CA THR A 576 7.10 -14.58 -23.70
C THR A 576 8.45 -14.00 -24.09
N ASN A 577 9.41 -13.96 -23.16
CA ASN A 577 10.77 -13.50 -23.46
C ASN A 577 11.50 -14.34 -24.53
N GLU A 578 11.00 -15.53 -24.85
CA GLU A 578 11.50 -16.36 -25.95
C GLU A 578 11.07 -15.83 -27.32
N ASP A 579 10.02 -14.99 -27.37
CA ASP A 579 9.65 -14.25 -28.56
C ASP A 579 10.66 -13.13 -28.80
N ALA A 580 11.61 -13.40 -29.69
CA ALA A 580 12.69 -12.50 -30.08
C ALA A 580 12.22 -11.08 -30.47
N PHE A 581 10.95 -10.91 -30.83
CA PHE A 581 10.39 -9.62 -31.23
C PHE A 581 9.95 -8.74 -30.05
N THR A 582 9.48 -9.34 -28.96
CA THR A 582 8.79 -8.60 -27.90
C THR A 582 9.66 -8.37 -26.66
N GLY A 583 10.37 -9.40 -26.20
CA GLY A 583 11.23 -9.31 -25.00
C GLY A 583 10.45 -8.97 -23.72
N CYS A 584 9.19 -9.39 -23.63
CA CYS A 584 8.31 -9.17 -22.49
C CYS A 584 7.52 -10.43 -22.09
N ASN A 585 7.13 -10.53 -20.82
CA ASN A 585 6.24 -11.58 -20.32
C ASN A 585 4.87 -11.00 -19.96
N ILE A 586 3.99 -10.91 -20.96
CA ILE A 586 2.65 -10.32 -20.79
C ILE A 586 1.59 -11.31 -21.27
N LYS A 587 0.59 -11.58 -20.43
CA LYS A 587 -0.59 -12.38 -20.80
C LYS A 587 -1.89 -11.59 -20.66
N GLN A 588 -2.82 -11.86 -21.56
CA GLN A 588 -4.22 -11.48 -21.45
C GLN A 588 -5.06 -12.72 -21.13
N LEU A 589 -5.75 -12.69 -20.00
CA LEU A 589 -6.71 -13.68 -19.57
C LEU A 589 -8.13 -13.14 -19.77
N PHE A 590 -8.99 -13.97 -20.34
CA PHE A 590 -10.42 -13.81 -20.25
C PHE A 590 -10.92 -14.58 -19.04
N VAL A 591 -11.76 -13.94 -18.24
CA VAL A 591 -12.33 -14.51 -17.02
C VAL A 591 -13.83 -14.65 -17.26
N PRO A 592 -14.35 -15.87 -17.44
CA PRO A 592 -15.78 -16.08 -17.65
C PRO A 592 -16.57 -15.68 -16.40
N THR A 593 -17.87 -15.48 -16.60
CA THR A 593 -18.82 -15.22 -15.51
C THR A 593 -18.68 -16.30 -14.45
N MET A 594 -18.60 -15.90 -13.18
CA MET A 594 -18.38 -16.84 -12.08
C MET A 594 -19.49 -17.91 -12.05
N PRO A 595 -19.14 -19.21 -11.99
CA PRO A 595 -20.13 -20.29 -12.00
C PRO A 595 -20.81 -20.48 -10.61
N PHE A 596 -20.71 -19.49 -9.74
CA PHE A 596 -21.23 -19.50 -8.38
C PHE A 596 -21.47 -18.07 -7.88
N PRO A 597 -22.38 -17.87 -6.90
CA PRO A 597 -22.80 -16.53 -6.48
C PRO A 597 -21.63 -15.72 -5.90
N ASN A 598 -21.47 -14.48 -6.34
CA ASN A 598 -20.47 -13.57 -5.79
C ASN A 598 -20.86 -13.06 -4.42
N ARG A 599 -22.13 -13.12 -4.01
CA ARG A 599 -22.51 -12.72 -2.65
C ARG A 599 -22.12 -13.72 -1.58
N MET A 600 -21.87 -14.98 -1.95
CA MET A 600 -21.36 -16.02 -1.05
C MET A 600 -19.84 -16.03 -1.01
N SER A 601 -19.27 -16.28 0.17
CA SER A 601 -17.84 -16.52 0.35
C SER A 601 -17.42 -17.83 -0.31
N LEU A 602 -16.14 -17.94 -0.71
CA LEU A 602 -15.62 -19.18 -1.29
C LEU A 602 -15.75 -20.38 -0.34
N ARG A 603 -15.65 -20.16 0.98
CA ARG A 603 -15.84 -21.21 1.98
C ARG A 603 -17.27 -21.73 1.98
N GLU A 604 -18.26 -20.85 1.89
CA GLU A 604 -19.67 -21.24 1.78
C GLU A 604 -19.93 -21.98 0.46
N VAL A 605 -19.37 -21.49 -0.65
CA VAL A 605 -19.47 -22.17 -1.96
C VAL A 605 -18.85 -23.58 -1.89
N GLN A 606 -17.68 -23.72 -1.29
CA GLN A 606 -17.01 -25.02 -1.11
C GLN A 606 -17.81 -25.95 -0.18
N ALA A 607 -18.34 -25.42 0.92
CA ALA A 607 -19.20 -26.19 1.84
C ALA A 607 -20.46 -26.70 1.13
N LEU A 608 -21.12 -25.85 0.33
CA LEU A 608 -22.31 -26.22 -0.44
C LEU A 608 -21.99 -27.27 -1.50
N ARG A 609 -20.83 -27.21 -2.17
CA ARG A 609 -20.41 -28.25 -3.12
C ARG A 609 -20.27 -29.64 -2.48
N CYS A 610 -20.01 -29.71 -1.18
CA CYS A 610 -19.88 -30.97 -0.46
C CYS A 610 -21.23 -31.54 0.02
N ILE A 611 -22.33 -30.77 -0.07
CA ILE A 611 -23.65 -31.17 0.42
C ILE A 611 -24.49 -31.72 -0.76
N THR A 612 -25.15 -32.87 -0.58
CA THR A 612 -25.94 -33.57 -1.62
C THR A 612 -27.02 -32.71 -2.29
N ARG A 613 -27.49 -31.64 -1.64
CA ARG A 613 -28.45 -30.65 -2.19
C ARG A 613 -27.87 -29.24 -2.35
N GLY A 614 -26.58 -29.04 -2.14
CA GLY A 614 -25.98 -27.71 -2.25
C GLY A 614 -25.99 -27.14 -3.67
N GLY A 615 -26.07 -28.01 -4.69
CA GLY A 615 -26.26 -27.59 -6.08
C GLY A 615 -27.52 -26.75 -6.31
N ASP A 616 -28.66 -27.15 -5.74
CA ASP A 616 -29.94 -26.42 -5.90
C ASP A 616 -29.91 -25.06 -5.19
N VAL A 617 -29.24 -25.00 -4.03
CA VAL A 617 -29.04 -23.76 -3.26
C VAL A 617 -28.16 -22.79 -4.05
N LEU A 618 -27.05 -23.27 -4.60
CA LEU A 618 -26.16 -22.48 -5.45
C LEU A 618 -26.89 -21.99 -6.72
N ALA A 619 -27.66 -22.85 -7.36
CA ALA A 619 -28.43 -22.51 -8.56
C ALA A 619 -29.49 -21.44 -8.29
N THR A 620 -30.21 -21.48 -7.16
CA THR A 620 -31.16 -20.40 -6.83
C THR A 620 -30.45 -19.13 -6.36
N ALA A 621 -29.34 -19.29 -5.64
CA ALA A 621 -28.28 -18.30 -5.42
C ALA A 621 -28.00 -17.44 -6.66
N MET A 622 -27.54 -18.14 -7.69
CA MET A 622 -27.14 -17.59 -8.98
C MET A 622 -28.31 -16.90 -9.70
N ARG A 623 -29.51 -17.51 -9.69
CA ARG A 623 -30.69 -16.90 -10.32
C ARG A 623 -31.07 -15.57 -9.64
N GLN A 624 -31.08 -15.52 -8.31
CA GLN A 624 -31.39 -14.29 -7.57
C GLN A 624 -30.37 -13.20 -7.84
N GLU A 625 -29.08 -13.53 -7.81
CA GLU A 625 -27.99 -12.60 -8.13
C GLU A 625 -28.08 -12.10 -9.58
N GLY A 626 -28.35 -13.00 -10.53
CA GLY A 626 -28.56 -12.66 -11.94
C GLY A 626 -29.71 -11.67 -12.16
N GLU A 627 -30.83 -11.83 -11.45
CA GLU A 627 -31.94 -10.87 -11.50
C GLU A 627 -31.58 -9.50 -10.91
N ILE A 628 -30.78 -9.47 -9.84
CA ILE A 628 -30.27 -8.20 -9.27
C ILE A 628 -29.36 -7.49 -10.28
N ILE A 629 -28.37 -8.21 -10.82
CA ILE A 629 -27.43 -7.67 -11.82
C ILE A 629 -28.19 -7.17 -13.05
N LYS A 630 -29.19 -7.92 -13.53
CA LYS A 630 -30.02 -7.53 -14.67
C LYS A 630 -30.78 -6.23 -14.41
N LYS A 631 -31.37 -6.07 -13.22
CA LYS A 631 -32.06 -4.83 -12.81
C LYS A 631 -31.09 -3.65 -12.74
N GLU A 632 -29.90 -3.84 -12.17
CA GLU A 632 -28.86 -2.81 -12.14
C GLU A 632 -28.41 -2.41 -13.54
N LYS A 633 -28.12 -3.39 -14.41
CA LYS A 633 -27.77 -3.16 -15.82
C LYS A 633 -28.86 -2.38 -16.55
N ALA A 634 -30.13 -2.75 -16.37
CA ALA A 634 -31.26 -2.04 -16.98
C ALA A 634 -31.37 -0.59 -16.48
N ALA A 635 -31.17 -0.35 -15.18
CA ALA A 635 -31.18 0.99 -14.61
C ALA A 635 -30.01 1.86 -15.14
N ILE A 636 -28.84 1.26 -15.37
CA ILE A 636 -27.68 1.94 -15.97
C ILE A 636 -27.91 2.22 -17.45
N ALA A 637 -28.42 1.24 -18.21
CA ALA A 637 -28.74 1.40 -19.62
C ALA A 637 -29.76 2.53 -19.84
N ALA A 638 -30.83 2.57 -19.04
CA ALA A 638 -31.83 3.65 -19.09
C ALA A 638 -31.20 5.03 -18.82
N LYS A 639 -30.21 5.13 -17.91
CA LYS A 639 -29.48 6.38 -17.67
C LYS A 639 -28.61 6.78 -18.87
N LEU A 640 -27.97 5.82 -19.55
CA LEU A 640 -27.16 6.08 -20.75
C LEU A 640 -28.03 6.49 -21.94
N ASP A 641 -29.17 5.85 -22.15
CA ASP A 641 -30.08 6.19 -23.24
C ASP A 641 -30.71 7.59 -23.05
N ALA A 642 -31.02 7.98 -21.81
CA ALA A 642 -31.45 9.34 -21.50
C ALA A 642 -30.39 10.39 -21.87
N VAL A 643 -29.10 10.08 -21.69
CA VAL A 643 -27.98 10.94 -22.12
C VAL A 643 -27.90 11.02 -23.64
N ARG A 644 -28.05 9.89 -24.35
CA ARG A 644 -28.05 9.84 -25.83
C ARG A 644 -29.18 10.69 -26.43
N ALA A 645 -30.39 10.59 -25.86
CA ALA A 645 -31.55 11.34 -26.34
C ALA A 645 -31.43 12.86 -26.12
N GLY A 646 -30.72 13.30 -25.07
CA GLY A 646 -30.49 14.71 -24.77
C GLY A 646 -29.39 15.37 -25.62
N SER A 647 -28.38 14.61 -26.04
CA SER A 647 -27.19 15.13 -26.71
C SER A 647 -27.43 15.59 -28.16
N SER A 648 -28.48 15.12 -28.84
CA SER A 648 -28.68 15.40 -30.26
C SER A 648 -29.50 16.66 -30.56
N LYS A 649 -30.16 17.28 -29.57
CA LYS A 649 -31.16 18.34 -29.84
C LYS A 649 -30.78 19.76 -29.44
N ASN A 650 -29.78 19.97 -28.58
CA ASN A 650 -29.41 21.30 -28.11
C ASN A 650 -27.89 21.50 -28.13
N GLY A 651 -27.33 21.78 -29.31
CA GLY A 651 -25.98 22.36 -29.41
C GLY A 651 -25.96 23.72 -28.70
N GLY A 652 -25.47 23.74 -27.46
CA GLY A 652 -25.47 24.92 -26.60
C GLY A 652 -24.64 26.05 -27.21
N LYS A 653 -25.21 27.26 -27.22
CA LYS A 653 -24.48 28.50 -27.55
C LYS A 653 -23.40 28.70 -26.48
N GLY A 654 -22.14 28.60 -26.88
CA GLY A 654 -20.98 28.65 -25.98
C GLY A 654 -20.86 29.96 -25.20
N PHE A 655 -20.37 29.84 -23.97
CA PHE A 655 -19.81 30.97 -23.22
C PHE A 655 -18.45 31.34 -23.82
N GLN A 656 -18.21 32.64 -24.04
CA GLN A 656 -16.88 33.13 -24.41
C GLN A 656 -15.93 33.00 -23.22
N GLN A 657 -14.82 32.30 -23.41
CA GLN A 657 -13.79 32.12 -22.37
C GLN A 657 -12.65 33.12 -22.55
N THR A 658 -12.28 33.77 -21.45
CA THR A 658 -11.03 34.52 -21.31
C THR A 658 -9.87 33.56 -21.07
N THR A 659 -8.72 33.92 -21.64
CA THR A 659 -7.42 33.22 -21.70
C THR A 659 -7.12 32.26 -20.53
N ALA A 660 -6.83 31.00 -20.88
CA ALA A 660 -6.32 29.98 -19.96
C ALA A 660 -5.01 30.43 -19.29
N GLN A 661 -4.96 30.41 -17.96
CA GLN A 661 -3.73 30.68 -17.20
C GLN A 661 -2.77 29.49 -17.29
N SER A 662 -1.47 29.78 -17.38
CA SER A 662 -0.38 28.80 -17.34
C SER A 662 -0.44 27.98 -16.04
N ASN A 663 -0.46 26.65 -16.16
CA ASN A 663 -0.57 25.74 -15.02
C ASN A 663 0.74 25.70 -14.20
N PHE A 664 0.64 25.61 -12.86
CA PHE A 664 1.75 25.75 -11.90
C PHE A 664 2.83 24.63 -12.00
N TYR A 665 2.55 23.54 -12.71
CA TYR A 665 3.37 22.31 -12.73
C TYR A 665 4.15 22.05 -14.03
N HIS A 666 4.24 23.02 -14.95
CA HIS A 666 4.93 22.82 -16.24
C HIS A 666 6.43 22.45 -16.14
N GLY A 667 7.07 22.61 -14.97
CA GLY A 667 8.50 22.26 -14.76
C GLY A 667 8.79 20.78 -14.53
N ASP A 668 7.79 19.96 -14.17
CA ASP A 668 7.93 18.52 -13.97
C ASP A 668 7.55 17.79 -15.28
N ALA A 669 8.33 17.98 -16.34
CA ALA A 669 8.16 17.17 -17.55
C ALA A 669 8.35 15.68 -17.18
N GLN A 670 7.43 14.81 -17.64
CA GLN A 670 7.63 13.37 -17.55
C GLN A 670 9.01 13.05 -18.14
N ARG A 671 9.89 12.45 -17.34
CA ARG A 671 11.19 12.02 -17.84
C ARG A 671 10.95 10.91 -18.86
N GLU A 672 11.67 10.96 -19.97
CA GLU A 672 11.67 9.82 -20.88
C GLU A 672 12.02 8.56 -20.11
N VAL A 673 11.22 7.52 -20.33
CA VAL A 673 11.39 6.24 -19.66
C VAL A 673 12.70 5.60 -20.12
N LYS A 674 13.70 5.63 -19.25
CA LYS A 674 14.99 4.97 -19.50
C LYS A 674 14.85 3.52 -19.06
N ASN A 675 14.91 2.60 -20.01
CA ASN A 675 15.06 1.18 -19.71
C ASN A 675 16.45 0.97 -19.10
N HIS A 676 16.50 0.71 -17.79
CA HIS A 676 17.70 0.16 -17.17
C HIS A 676 17.81 -1.30 -17.61
N LYS A 677 18.76 -1.57 -18.50
CA LYS A 677 19.17 -2.93 -18.85
C LYS A 677 20.11 -3.48 -17.78
#